data_AF-V7I975-F1
#
_entry.id   AF-V7I975-F1
#
_cell.length_a   1.000
_cell.length_b   1.000
_cell.length_c   1.000
_cell.angle_alpha   90.00
_cell.angle_beta   90.00
_cell.angle_gamma   90.00
#
_symmetry.space_group_name_H-M   'P 1'
#
loop_
_entity.id
_entity.type
_entity.pdbx_description
1 polymer ?
#
loop_
_entity_poly.entity_id
_entity_poly.type
_entity_poly.pdbx_seq_one_letter_code
_entity_poly.pdbx_strand_id
1 'polypeptide(L)'
;MKDNDKRMWVQTLWNPINERHKSPLDSPEPGIKVAAYCRVSMKEEEQLRSLENQVHHYTHFIKSKPNWRFVGVYYDDGISAAMASGRRGFQRIIRHAEEGKVDLILTKNISRFSRNSKELLDIINQLKAIGVGIYFEKENIDTSREYNKFLLSTYAALAQEEIETISNSTMWGYEKRFLKGIPKFNRLYGYKVIHAGDDSQLIVLEDEAKIVRMMYEQYLQGKTFTDIARALTEAGVKTAKGKDVWIGGMIKHILSNVTYTGNKLTRELKRDLFTNKVNSGERDQVFIGNTHEPIISNDIFNLVQKKLEANTKERKPSEKREKNHMSGRLLCGRCGYSFTIIHNRASHHFKCSPKIMGVCDSELYRDADIREMMMRAMYIKYDFTDEDIVLKLLKELQVINQNDHFEFHRLKFITEIEIVKRQQAISDRYSAISIEKMEEEYRTFESKIAKIEDDRYIRIDAVEWLKKNKTLDSFIAQVTTKILRAWVSEMTVYTRDDFLVQWIDGTQTEIGSCEHHLVKDRNSKSYESGEETSRRAKFEVNHISETTEGQGELDLLSKSASSNNEDSNQPENNSTGKEELELNLNSNAEIIKIEPGQRDYIMKNLHKSLSANMMMQNASVHTASINKPRLKTAAYCRISTDSEEQKVSLKTQVAYYTYLILKDPQYEYAGIYADEGISGRSMKNRTEFLKLLEECKAGNVDLILTKSISRFSRNALDCLEQIRMLKSLPSPVYVYFEKENIHTKDEKSELMISIFGSIAQEESVNMGEAMAWGKRRYAERGIVNPSVAPYGYRTVRKGEWEVVEEEATIIRRIYRMLLSGKSIHEITKELSMEKIKGPGGNEQWHLQTIRNILRNEIYRGNYLYQKAYIKDTIEKKVVMNRGELPQYLIENHHKAIVDNETWEKVQKVLEARREKYENKKSITYPEDKMKNASLEDIFTCGECGSKIGHRRSIQSSNEIHSWICTKAAKSFLVDSCKSTSVYQKHLELHFMKTLLDIKKHRSFKDEVLTYIRTQEVDEKEEWRIKVIEKRIKDLNRELYNAVDQELNKKGQDSRKVDELTEKIVDLQEELKVFRDRKAKVEDLKAELEWFLKKLETIDDARVKRNEGIGHGEEIYFREDIFERIVRSAQLYSDGRIVYELSLGIQWFIDFKYSAFQKLLIKWKDKQRAEEKEAFLEGPEVKELLEFCKEPKSYSDLHAFMCERKEVSYSYFRKLVIRPLMKKGKLKFTIPEDVMNRHQRYTSI
;
A
#
# COMPACT_ATOMS: atom_id res chain seq x y z
N MET A 1 -36.31 -37.46 11.03
CA MET A 1 -35.60 -38.53 10.29
C MET A 1 -34.11 -38.39 10.54
N LYS A 2 -33.53 -39.44 11.13
CA LYS A 2 -32.12 -39.84 11.21
C LYS A 2 -31.13 -38.97 11.99
N ASP A 3 -30.98 -39.35 13.26
CA ASP A 3 -29.71 -39.72 13.89
C ASP A 3 -28.70 -40.30 12.88
N ASN A 4 -27.59 -39.58 12.68
CA ASN A 4 -26.23 -40.12 12.59
C ASN A 4 -25.27 -39.00 12.17
N ASP A 5 -24.75 -38.27 13.15
CA ASP A 5 -23.35 -37.84 13.11
C ASP A 5 -22.89 -37.40 14.51
N LYS A 6 -22.81 -38.39 15.42
CA LYS A 6 -21.87 -38.33 16.54
C LYS A 6 -20.46 -38.58 15.98
N ARG A 7 -19.82 -37.51 15.47
CA ARG A 7 -18.38 -37.48 15.25
C ARG A 7 -17.76 -36.39 16.12
N MET A 8 -17.08 -36.89 17.16
CA MET A 8 -15.99 -36.28 17.91
C MET A 8 -16.14 -34.80 18.29
N TRP A 9 -16.46 -34.61 19.56
CA TRP A 9 -16.17 -33.39 20.30
C TRP A 9 -14.73 -32.97 20.10
N VAL A 10 -14.50 -31.97 19.24
CA VAL A 10 -13.48 -30.97 19.52
C VAL A 10 -14.20 -29.95 20.38
N GLN A 11 -13.95 -29.95 21.69
CA GLN A 11 -14.16 -28.75 22.49
C GLN A 11 -13.32 -27.66 21.83
N THR A 12 -13.96 -26.86 20.99
CA THR A 12 -13.40 -25.60 20.54
C THR A 12 -13.31 -24.77 21.82
N LEU A 13 -12.08 -24.57 22.31
CA LEU A 13 -11.75 -23.70 23.45
C LEU A 13 -12.23 -22.25 23.24
N TRP A 14 -12.79 -21.94 22.07
CA TRP A 14 -13.33 -20.63 21.71
C TRP A 14 -14.35 -20.77 20.56
N ASN A 15 -15.52 -20.14 20.70
CA ASN A 15 -16.59 -20.13 19.69
C ASN A 15 -16.95 -18.67 19.31
N PRO A 16 -16.33 -18.09 18.26
CA PRO A 16 -16.47 -16.67 17.89
C PRO A 16 -17.89 -16.23 17.49
N ILE A 17 -18.79 -17.18 17.25
CA ILE A 17 -20.19 -16.91 16.87
C ILE A 17 -21.00 -16.37 18.06
N ASN A 18 -20.72 -16.83 19.29
CA ASN A 18 -21.42 -16.36 20.49
C ASN A 18 -20.99 -14.95 20.93
N GLU A 19 -19.77 -14.51 20.59
CA GLU A 19 -19.31 -13.13 20.85
C GLU A 19 -19.91 -12.11 19.86
N ARG A 20 -20.26 -12.51 18.64
CA ARG A 20 -20.95 -11.63 17.67
C ARG A 20 -22.27 -11.09 18.22
N HIS A 21 -22.98 -11.88 19.00
CA HIS A 21 -24.24 -11.48 19.65
C HIS A 21 -24.06 -10.58 20.88
N LYS A 22 -22.83 -10.36 21.37
CA LYS A 22 -22.53 -9.49 22.52
C LYS A 22 -22.00 -8.10 22.13
N SER A 23 -21.62 -7.89 20.88
CA SER A 23 -21.11 -6.60 20.40
C SER A 23 -22.27 -5.60 20.24
N PRO A 24 -22.15 -4.35 20.75
CA PRO A 24 -23.11 -3.28 20.49
C PRO A 24 -23.23 -2.91 18.99
N LEU A 25 -22.27 -3.30 18.14
CA LEU A 25 -22.31 -3.03 16.70
C LEU A 25 -23.33 -3.91 15.97
N ASP A 26 -23.41 -5.19 16.34
CA ASP A 26 -24.22 -6.23 15.68
C ASP A 26 -25.39 -6.72 16.55
N SER A 27 -25.58 -6.12 17.73
CA SER A 27 -26.66 -6.51 18.65
C SER A 27 -28.05 -6.26 18.03
N PRO A 28 -28.96 -7.24 18.10
CA PRO A 28 -30.35 -7.09 17.66
C PRO A 28 -31.20 -6.25 18.63
N GLU A 29 -30.66 -5.82 19.77
CA GLU A 29 -31.39 -5.05 20.77
C GLU A 29 -31.72 -3.64 20.27
N PRO A 30 -32.98 -3.19 20.34
CA PRO A 30 -33.37 -1.85 19.91
C PRO A 30 -32.93 -0.79 20.93
N GLY A 31 -32.29 0.28 20.45
CA GLY A 31 -32.06 1.51 21.23
C GLY A 31 -30.61 1.80 21.62
N ILE A 32 -29.63 1.16 20.97
CA ILE A 32 -28.19 1.36 21.22
C ILE A 32 -27.83 2.82 20.95
N LYS A 33 -27.27 3.52 21.94
CA LYS A 33 -26.94 4.95 21.84
C LYS A 33 -25.61 5.12 21.11
N VAL A 34 -25.65 5.58 19.86
CA VAL A 34 -24.46 5.68 19.00
C VAL A 34 -24.05 7.13 18.81
N ALA A 35 -22.77 7.40 19.04
CA ALA A 35 -22.12 8.67 18.77
C ALA A 35 -20.96 8.50 17.78
N ALA A 36 -20.65 9.54 17.00
CA ALA A 36 -19.47 9.53 16.13
C ALA A 36 -18.44 10.57 16.58
N TYR A 37 -17.16 10.27 16.41
CA TYR A 37 -16.06 11.20 16.65
C TYR A 37 -15.30 11.49 15.35
N CYS A 38 -15.21 12.77 15.00
CA CYS A 38 -14.56 13.29 13.81
C CYS A 38 -13.38 14.18 14.18
N ARG A 39 -12.37 14.24 13.31
CA ARG A 39 -11.20 15.11 13.51
C ARG A 39 -10.77 15.67 12.17
N VAL A 40 -10.59 16.99 12.09
CA VAL A 40 -10.18 17.70 10.87
C VAL A 40 -8.80 18.32 11.08
N SER A 41 -7.94 18.22 10.07
CA SER A 41 -6.56 18.69 10.12
C SER A 41 -6.22 19.44 8.83
N MET A 42 -6.65 20.69 8.68
CA MET A 42 -6.18 21.65 7.64
C MET A 42 -6.74 23.06 7.88
N LYS A 43 -6.12 24.08 7.25
CA LYS A 43 -6.39 25.52 7.45
C LYS A 43 -7.71 25.99 6.82
N GLU A 44 -8.45 26.75 7.62
CA GLU A 44 -9.61 27.66 7.46
C GLU A 44 -10.61 27.56 6.29
N GLU A 45 -10.25 27.33 5.02
CA GLU A 45 -11.26 27.35 3.92
C GLU A 45 -11.77 25.97 3.49
N GLU A 46 -10.94 24.92 3.47
CA GLU A 46 -11.37 23.53 3.17
C GLU A 46 -11.95 22.79 4.40
N GLN A 47 -11.90 23.44 5.56
CA GLN A 47 -12.18 22.85 6.87
C GLN A 47 -13.67 22.54 7.06
N LEU A 48 -14.55 23.44 6.61
CA LEU A 48 -16.01 23.31 6.72
C LEU A 48 -16.55 22.16 5.85
N ARG A 49 -16.18 22.11 4.56
CA ARG A 49 -16.65 21.06 3.63
C ARG A 49 -16.23 19.65 4.04
N SER A 50 -15.02 19.50 4.57
CA SER A 50 -14.48 18.21 5.03
C SER A 50 -15.13 17.72 6.33
N LEU A 51 -15.47 18.64 7.25
CA LEU A 51 -16.23 18.33 8.45
C LEU A 51 -17.68 18.00 8.13
N GLU A 52 -18.32 18.83 7.31
CA GLU A 52 -19.70 18.66 6.83
C GLU A 52 -19.90 17.27 6.20
N ASN A 53 -18.99 16.84 5.32
CA ASN A 53 -19.05 15.51 4.70
C ASN A 53 -18.93 14.37 5.72
N GLN A 54 -18.08 14.51 6.74
CA GLN A 54 -17.91 13.49 7.79
C GLN A 54 -19.12 13.43 8.72
N VAL A 55 -19.65 14.59 9.11
CA VAL A 55 -20.87 14.70 9.92
C VAL A 55 -22.05 14.11 9.15
N HIS A 56 -22.19 14.41 7.86
CA HIS A 56 -23.23 13.85 7.01
C HIS A 56 -23.13 12.33 6.89
N HIS A 57 -21.93 11.81 6.62
CA HIS A 57 -21.65 10.36 6.53
C HIS A 57 -22.10 9.62 7.79
N TYR A 58 -21.61 10.03 8.97
CA TYR A 58 -21.95 9.34 10.21
C TYR A 58 -23.41 9.54 10.63
N THR A 59 -23.99 10.71 10.37
CA THR A 59 -25.42 10.95 10.66
C THR A 59 -26.30 10.03 9.80
N HIS A 60 -26.00 9.88 8.52
CA HIS A 60 -26.74 8.98 7.63
C HIS A 60 -26.49 7.51 8.00
N PHE A 61 -25.23 7.14 8.28
CA PHE A 61 -24.87 5.78 8.67
C PHE A 61 -25.60 5.35 9.94
N ILE A 62 -25.66 6.20 10.97
CA ILE A 62 -26.38 5.88 12.21
C ILE A 62 -27.88 5.78 11.97
N LYS A 63 -28.48 6.70 11.20
CA LYS A 63 -29.92 6.68 10.87
C LYS A 63 -30.33 5.51 9.98
N SER A 64 -29.41 4.95 9.18
CA SER A 64 -29.69 3.80 8.32
C SER A 64 -29.96 2.50 9.10
N LYS A 65 -29.61 2.47 10.40
CA LYS A 65 -29.75 1.31 11.29
C LYS A 65 -30.95 1.52 12.23
N PRO A 66 -32.03 0.73 12.12
CA PRO A 66 -33.26 0.93 12.90
C PRO A 66 -33.09 0.62 14.40
N ASN A 67 -32.06 -0.16 14.77
CA ASN A 67 -31.72 -0.51 16.15
C ASN A 67 -30.85 0.54 16.86
N TRP A 68 -30.40 1.60 16.16
CA TRP A 68 -29.51 2.62 16.71
C TRP A 68 -30.24 3.92 17.02
N ARG A 69 -29.89 4.51 18.15
CA ARG A 69 -30.33 5.84 18.58
C ARG A 69 -29.19 6.83 18.40
N PHE A 70 -29.39 7.82 17.53
CA PHE A 70 -28.42 8.87 17.29
C PHE A 70 -28.26 9.78 18.51
N VAL A 71 -27.03 9.85 19.05
CA VAL A 71 -26.67 10.73 20.17
C VAL A 71 -26.08 12.05 19.67
N GLY A 72 -25.17 12.00 18.69
CA GLY A 72 -24.51 13.19 18.15
C GLY A 72 -23.17 12.88 17.46
N VAL A 73 -22.63 13.88 16.76
CA VAL A 73 -21.30 13.82 16.13
C VAL A 73 -20.37 14.82 16.82
N TYR A 74 -19.34 14.33 17.49
CA TYR A 74 -18.36 15.11 18.22
C TYR A 74 -17.17 15.36 17.31
N TYR A 75 -16.61 16.56 17.34
CA TYR A 75 -15.43 16.86 16.53
C TYR A 75 -14.47 17.83 17.22
N ASP A 76 -13.22 17.82 16.75
CA ASP A 76 -12.17 18.75 17.19
C ASP A 76 -11.48 19.43 15.99
N ASP A 77 -11.28 20.74 16.09
CA ASP A 77 -10.60 21.58 15.10
C ASP A 77 -9.09 21.60 15.29
N GLY A 78 -8.36 21.38 14.20
CA GLY A 78 -6.94 21.03 14.24
C GLY A 78 -5.99 22.21 14.34
N ILE A 79 -5.44 22.49 15.54
CA ILE A 79 -4.04 22.93 15.70
C ILE A 79 -3.44 22.26 16.95
N SER A 80 -2.46 21.37 16.72
CA SER A 80 -1.44 20.89 17.66
C SER A 80 -1.84 20.49 19.10
N ALA A 81 -2.97 19.81 19.33
CA ALA A 81 -3.19 19.13 20.61
C ALA A 81 -2.52 17.73 20.59
N ALA A 82 -1.23 17.68 20.96
CA ALA A 82 -0.50 16.44 21.18
C ALA A 82 -1.04 15.64 22.39
N MET A 83 -1.84 16.26 23.26
CA MET A 83 -2.52 15.63 24.40
C MET A 83 -4.03 15.56 24.20
N ALA A 84 -4.70 14.56 24.79
CA ALA A 84 -6.18 14.54 24.90
C ALA A 84 -6.75 15.75 25.65
N SER A 85 -5.96 16.42 26.51
CA SER A 85 -6.42 17.55 27.33
C SER A 85 -6.83 18.82 26.57
N GLY A 86 -6.42 18.96 25.30
CA GLY A 86 -6.81 20.07 24.43
C GLY A 86 -7.93 19.73 23.43
N ARG A 87 -8.50 18.52 23.51
CA ARG A 87 -9.50 17.99 22.56
C ARG A 87 -10.87 18.03 23.22
N ARG A 88 -11.56 19.16 23.07
CA ARG A 88 -12.83 19.42 23.77
C ARG A 88 -13.94 18.48 23.29
N GLY A 89 -14.01 18.21 21.98
CA GLY A 89 -14.98 17.27 21.40
C GLY A 89 -14.73 15.84 21.88
N PHE A 90 -13.46 15.43 21.90
CA PHE A 90 -13.05 14.12 22.42
C PHE A 90 -13.35 13.95 23.91
N GLN A 91 -13.00 14.92 24.75
CA GLN A 91 -13.30 14.84 26.19
C GLN A 91 -14.80 14.74 26.46
N ARG A 92 -15.60 15.45 25.66
CA ARG A 92 -17.05 15.44 25.80
C ARG A 92 -17.67 14.08 25.44
N ILE A 93 -17.20 13.40 24.39
CA ILE A 93 -17.71 12.06 24.05
C ILE A 93 -17.30 11.02 25.10
N ILE A 94 -16.09 11.11 25.67
CA ILE A 94 -15.66 10.24 26.78
C ILE A 94 -16.53 10.47 28.02
N ARG A 95 -16.79 11.73 28.39
CA ARG A 95 -17.72 12.06 29.48
C ARG A 95 -19.11 11.50 29.24
N HIS A 96 -19.65 11.64 28.03
CA HIS A 96 -20.98 11.11 27.71
C HIS A 96 -21.02 9.58 27.72
N ALA A 97 -19.90 8.91 27.45
CA ALA A 97 -19.75 7.49 27.69
C ALA A 97 -19.76 7.15 29.19
N GLU A 98 -19.03 7.90 30.03
CA GLU A 98 -19.04 7.75 31.49
C GLU A 98 -20.42 8.01 32.13
N GLU A 99 -21.18 8.97 31.60
CA GLU A 99 -22.55 9.30 32.03
C GLU A 99 -23.60 8.30 31.51
N GLY A 100 -23.21 7.27 30.74
CA GLY A 100 -24.12 6.27 30.17
C GLY A 100 -25.03 6.82 29.06
N LYS A 101 -24.65 7.93 28.44
CA LYS A 101 -25.35 8.55 27.29
C LYS A 101 -24.92 7.95 25.95
N VAL A 102 -23.80 7.23 25.90
CA VAL A 102 -23.22 6.61 24.69
C VAL A 102 -22.83 5.17 24.98
N ASP A 103 -23.29 4.25 24.14
CA ASP A 103 -22.99 2.81 24.23
C ASP A 103 -21.99 2.37 23.14
N LEU A 104 -21.92 3.10 22.02
CA LEU A 104 -21.02 2.83 20.90
C LEU A 104 -20.46 4.13 20.29
N ILE A 105 -19.14 4.19 20.12
CA ILE A 105 -18.42 5.29 19.48
C ILE A 105 -17.96 4.86 18.09
N LEU A 106 -18.34 5.61 17.05
CA LEU A 106 -17.87 5.41 15.68
C LEU A 106 -16.76 6.41 15.35
N THR A 107 -15.67 5.95 14.74
CA THR A 107 -14.59 6.82 14.27
C THR A 107 -13.96 6.26 13.00
N LYS A 108 -13.39 7.14 12.17
CA LYS A 108 -12.86 6.75 10.86
C LYS A 108 -11.66 5.81 10.96
N ASN A 109 -10.73 6.09 11.87
CA ASN A 109 -9.54 5.27 12.05
C ASN A 109 -8.86 5.49 13.40
N ILE A 110 -7.95 4.59 13.75
CA ILE A 110 -7.21 4.60 15.02
C ILE A 110 -6.40 5.91 15.19
N SER A 111 -5.70 6.35 14.13
CA SER A 111 -4.81 7.52 14.18
C SER A 111 -5.53 8.87 14.35
N ARG A 112 -6.81 8.97 13.95
CA ARG A 112 -7.67 10.13 14.21
C ARG A 112 -8.17 10.17 15.64
N PHE A 113 -8.39 8.99 16.24
CA PHE A 113 -8.82 8.84 17.63
C PHE A 113 -7.67 9.14 18.61
N SER A 114 -6.50 8.51 18.44
CA SER A 114 -5.31 8.80 19.22
C SER A 114 -4.03 8.71 18.38
N ARG A 115 -3.05 9.56 18.70
CA ARG A 115 -1.69 9.52 18.11
C ARG A 115 -0.69 8.78 19.00
N ASN A 116 -1.09 8.44 20.22
CA ASN A 116 -0.26 7.75 21.20
C ASN A 116 -0.90 6.38 21.49
N SER A 117 -0.16 5.32 21.19
CA SER A 117 -0.55 3.92 21.36
C SER A 117 -0.89 3.57 22.82
N LYS A 118 -0.14 4.13 23.78
CA LYS A 118 -0.36 3.92 25.21
C LYS A 118 -1.66 4.60 25.67
N GLU A 119 -1.84 5.87 25.30
CA GLU A 119 -3.05 6.64 25.61
C GLU A 119 -4.30 6.01 24.98
N LEU A 120 -4.18 5.47 23.76
CA LEU A 120 -5.25 4.73 23.08
C LEU A 120 -5.70 3.50 23.88
N LEU A 121 -4.74 2.68 24.31
CA LEU A 121 -5.03 1.45 25.05
C LEU A 121 -5.63 1.75 26.41
N ASP A 122 -5.14 2.77 27.11
CA ASP A 122 -5.68 3.21 28.40
C ASP A 122 -7.14 3.64 28.26
N ILE A 123 -7.47 4.46 27.25
CA ILE A 123 -8.84 4.93 26.99
C ILE A 123 -9.77 3.78 26.59
N ILE A 124 -9.30 2.86 25.76
CA ILE A 124 -10.11 1.69 25.35
C ILE A 124 -10.40 0.78 26.55
N ASN A 125 -9.43 0.57 27.44
CA ASN A 125 -9.65 -0.20 28.66
C ASN A 125 -10.65 0.49 29.60
N GLN A 126 -10.57 1.83 29.73
CA GLN A 126 -11.53 2.61 30.52
C GLN A 126 -12.95 2.51 29.96
N LEU A 127 -13.14 2.75 28.66
CA LEU A 127 -14.45 2.68 28.02
C LEU A 127 -15.04 1.27 28.06
N LYS A 128 -14.21 0.24 27.85
CA LYS A 128 -14.62 -1.15 27.94
C LYS A 128 -15.06 -1.53 29.36
N ALA A 129 -14.41 -1.01 30.39
CA ALA A 129 -14.81 -1.24 31.79
C ALA A 129 -16.21 -0.67 32.10
N ILE A 130 -16.62 0.37 31.38
CA ILE A 130 -17.94 1.03 31.51
C ILE A 130 -18.96 0.41 30.51
N GLY A 131 -18.54 -0.55 29.68
CA GLY A 131 -19.42 -1.22 28.71
C GLY A 131 -19.57 -0.51 27.36
N VAL A 132 -18.73 0.49 27.06
CA VAL A 132 -18.79 1.28 25.83
C VAL A 132 -17.82 0.74 24.79
N GLY A 133 -18.35 0.40 23.60
CA GLY A 133 -17.56 -0.08 22.46
C GLY A 133 -17.07 1.05 21.56
N ILE A 134 -15.97 0.82 20.84
CA ILE A 134 -15.47 1.72 19.79
C ILE A 134 -15.34 0.93 18.50
N TYR A 135 -15.86 1.49 17.41
CA TYR A 135 -15.71 0.95 16.08
C TYR A 135 -14.82 1.86 15.23
N PHE A 136 -13.72 1.29 14.73
CA PHE A 136 -12.80 1.91 13.78
C PHE A 136 -13.16 1.46 12.37
N GLU A 137 -13.72 2.36 11.56
CA GLU A 137 -14.25 2.05 10.22
C GLU A 137 -13.17 1.59 9.24
N LYS A 138 -12.00 2.24 9.20
CA LYS A 138 -10.90 1.90 8.28
C LYS A 138 -10.30 0.54 8.59
N GLU A 139 -10.02 0.27 9.87
CA GLU A 139 -9.41 -0.99 10.30
C GLU A 139 -10.45 -2.11 10.48
N ASN A 140 -11.74 -1.81 10.37
CA ASN A 140 -12.87 -2.70 10.65
C ASN A 140 -12.78 -3.38 12.05
N ILE A 141 -12.29 -2.63 13.03
CA ILE A 141 -12.04 -3.11 14.39
C ILE A 141 -13.13 -2.61 15.33
N ASP A 142 -13.77 -3.56 16.01
CA ASP A 142 -14.69 -3.32 17.11
C ASP A 142 -14.01 -3.68 18.44
N THR A 143 -13.78 -2.69 19.30
CA THR A 143 -13.05 -2.86 20.56
C THR A 143 -13.86 -3.57 21.65
N SER A 144 -15.17 -3.74 21.46
CA SER A 144 -16.00 -4.51 22.40
C SER A 144 -15.65 -6.01 22.37
N ARG A 145 -15.01 -6.50 21.29
CA ARG A 145 -14.63 -7.90 21.09
C ARG A 145 -13.27 -8.21 21.75
N GLU A 146 -13.14 -9.38 22.39
CA GLU A 146 -11.90 -9.74 23.11
C GLU A 146 -10.73 -10.07 22.18
N TYR A 147 -11.00 -10.77 21.08
CA TYR A 147 -9.99 -11.12 20.06
C TYR A 147 -9.30 -9.89 19.45
N ASN A 148 -10.01 -8.76 19.36
CA ASN A 148 -9.50 -7.54 18.76
C ASN A 148 -8.48 -6.80 19.63
N LYS A 149 -8.26 -7.21 20.90
CA LYS A 149 -7.28 -6.59 21.80
C LYS A 149 -5.83 -6.76 21.32
N PHE A 150 -5.49 -7.95 20.81
CA PHE A 150 -4.17 -8.22 20.24
C PHE A 150 -3.97 -7.43 18.94
N LEU A 151 -4.95 -7.50 18.04
CA LEU A 151 -4.93 -6.77 16.77
C LEU A 151 -4.79 -5.25 16.99
N LEU A 152 -5.52 -4.71 17.95
CA LEU A 152 -5.45 -3.31 18.36
C LEU A 152 -4.07 -2.93 18.92
N SER A 153 -3.46 -3.76 19.76
CA SER A 153 -2.10 -3.50 20.28
C SER A 153 -1.06 -3.50 19.17
N THR A 154 -1.22 -4.35 18.16
CA THR A 154 -0.32 -4.42 17.02
C THR A 154 -0.51 -3.21 16.10
N TYR A 155 -1.75 -2.84 15.77
CA TYR A 155 -2.01 -1.62 15.00
C TYR A 155 -1.54 -0.36 15.72
N ALA A 156 -1.68 -0.30 17.05
CA ALA A 156 -1.18 0.81 17.85
C ALA A 156 0.35 0.90 17.79
N ALA A 157 1.06 -0.22 17.84
CA ALA A 157 2.51 -0.27 17.68
C ALA A 157 2.96 0.13 16.26
N LEU A 158 2.28 -0.36 15.21
CA LEU A 158 2.58 0.00 13.82
C LEU A 158 2.33 1.47 13.53
N ALA A 159 1.20 2.03 13.98
CA ALA A 159 0.91 3.45 13.82
C ALA A 159 1.92 4.34 14.57
N GLN A 160 2.44 3.87 15.70
CA GLN A 160 3.52 4.55 16.41
C GLN A 160 4.83 4.53 15.61
N GLU A 161 5.20 3.38 15.05
CA GLU A 161 6.39 3.23 14.21
C GLU A 161 6.32 4.10 12.94
N GLU A 162 5.16 4.22 12.30
CA GLU A 162 4.96 5.12 11.16
C GLU A 162 5.21 6.60 11.53
N ILE A 163 4.72 7.05 12.69
CA ILE A 163 4.93 8.42 13.18
C ILE A 163 6.41 8.66 13.46
N GLU A 164 7.09 7.69 14.07
CA GLU A 164 8.54 7.73 14.32
C GLU A 164 9.33 7.72 13.00
N THR A 165 8.90 6.96 12.00
CA THR A 165 9.54 6.86 10.68
C THR A 165 9.36 8.14 9.86
N ILE A 166 8.18 8.75 9.87
CA ILE A 166 7.91 10.06 9.23
C ILE A 166 8.78 11.13 9.89
N SER A 167 8.89 11.10 11.23
CA SER A 167 9.77 11.98 11.99
C SER A 167 11.24 11.77 11.60
N ASN A 168 11.71 10.51 11.56
CA ASN A 168 13.08 10.15 11.17
C ASN A 168 13.40 10.55 9.72
N SER A 169 12.47 10.38 8.79
CA SER A 169 12.62 10.76 7.38
C SER A 169 12.66 12.28 7.21
N THR A 170 11.82 13.00 7.95
CA THR A 170 11.84 14.47 8.02
C THR A 170 13.17 14.96 8.61
N MET A 171 13.65 14.31 9.68
CA MET A 171 14.95 14.60 10.28
C MET A 171 16.10 14.33 9.32
N TRP A 172 16.05 13.25 8.55
CA TRP A 172 17.04 12.92 7.51
C TRP A 172 17.03 13.93 6.35
N GLY A 173 15.84 14.42 5.96
CA GLY A 173 15.70 15.53 5.01
C GLY A 173 16.37 16.80 5.53
N TYR A 174 16.15 17.16 6.79
CA TYR A 174 16.84 18.28 7.43
C TYR A 174 18.36 18.04 7.56
N GLU A 175 18.80 16.81 7.88
CA GLU A 175 20.23 16.42 7.93
C GLU A 175 20.92 16.68 6.59
N LYS A 176 20.33 16.20 5.48
CA LYS A 176 20.84 16.42 4.13
C LYS A 176 20.92 17.90 3.77
N ARG A 177 19.96 18.72 4.23
CA ARG A 177 19.95 20.17 3.98
C ARG A 177 21.03 20.90 4.78
N PHE A 178 21.26 20.50 6.03
CA PHE A 178 22.35 21.04 6.84
C PHE A 178 23.73 20.69 6.28
N LEU A 179 23.92 19.46 5.80
CA LEU A 179 25.15 19.05 5.10
C LEU A 179 25.40 19.84 3.81
N LYS A 180 24.34 20.34 3.16
CA LYS A 180 24.40 21.22 1.99
C LYS A 180 24.54 22.71 2.34
N GLY A 181 24.53 23.08 3.63
CA GLY A 181 24.65 24.47 4.05
C GLY A 181 23.42 25.34 3.78
N ILE A 182 22.23 24.75 3.57
CA ILE A 182 21.00 25.47 3.24
C ILE A 182 20.04 25.49 4.45
N PRO A 183 20.15 26.49 5.34
CA PRO A 183 19.25 26.62 6.48
C PRO A 183 17.85 27.11 6.09
N LYS A 184 16.86 26.68 6.86
CA LYS A 184 15.50 27.24 6.79
C LYS A 184 15.37 28.45 7.71
N PHE A 185 14.84 29.55 7.18
CA PHE A 185 14.57 30.76 7.95
C PHE A 185 13.07 30.99 8.16
N ASN A 186 12.73 31.49 9.34
CA ASN A 186 11.43 32.08 9.63
C ASN A 186 11.56 33.60 9.51
N ARG A 187 10.45 34.33 9.36
CA ARG A 187 10.48 35.81 9.36
C ARG A 187 11.11 36.34 10.64
N LEU A 188 12.21 37.08 10.50
CA LEU A 188 12.94 37.79 11.56
C LEU A 188 12.83 39.30 11.34
N TYR A 189 12.61 40.08 12.39
CA TYR A 189 12.58 41.54 12.31
C TYR A 189 13.92 42.06 11.78
N GLY A 190 13.95 42.93 10.76
CA GLY A 190 15.19 43.33 10.07
C GLY A 190 15.48 42.56 8.78
N TYR A 191 14.83 41.41 8.54
CA TYR A 191 15.02 40.61 7.33
C TYR A 191 13.70 40.20 6.66
N LYS A 192 13.67 40.20 5.32
CA LYS A 192 12.63 39.58 4.50
C LYS A 192 13.07 38.18 4.08
N VAL A 193 12.15 37.22 4.15
CA VAL A 193 12.40 35.86 3.66
C VAL A 193 11.89 35.75 2.22
N ILE A 194 12.76 35.45 1.27
CA ILE A 194 12.37 35.09 -0.09
C ILE A 194 12.43 33.57 -0.23
N HIS A 195 11.38 32.99 -0.82
CA HIS A 195 11.25 31.55 -1.02
C HIS A 195 11.40 31.25 -2.51
N ALA A 196 12.33 30.35 -2.86
CA ALA A 196 12.47 29.80 -4.20
C ALA A 196 12.33 28.28 -4.08
N GLY A 197 11.13 27.75 -4.34
CA GLY A 197 10.81 26.36 -4.03
C GLY A 197 10.88 26.07 -2.53
N ASP A 198 11.68 25.07 -2.14
CA ASP A 198 11.87 24.66 -0.75
C ASP A 198 12.95 25.47 0.00
N ASP A 199 13.70 26.32 -0.70
CA ASP A 199 14.81 27.10 -0.15
C ASP A 199 14.40 28.52 0.27
N SER A 200 15.03 29.00 1.34
CA SER A 200 14.74 30.30 1.94
C SER A 200 16.01 31.12 2.07
N GLN A 201 16.01 32.34 1.55
CA GLN A 201 17.10 33.32 1.73
C GLN A 201 16.60 34.53 2.51
N LEU A 202 17.49 35.16 3.27
CA LEU A 202 17.22 36.40 4.01
C LEU A 202 17.81 37.59 3.27
N ILE A 203 16.99 38.61 3.06
CA ILE A 203 17.40 39.91 2.53
C ILE A 203 17.17 40.97 3.60
N VAL A 204 18.15 41.84 3.82
CA VAL A 204 18.07 42.93 4.81
C VAL A 204 16.97 43.92 4.42
N LEU A 205 16.08 44.22 5.34
CA LEU A 205 15.14 45.34 5.24
C LEU A 205 15.72 46.51 6.01
N GLU A 206 16.33 47.46 5.30
CA GLU A 206 17.16 48.50 5.92
C GLU A 206 16.41 49.35 6.96
N ASP A 207 15.12 49.61 6.76
CA ASP A 207 14.29 50.35 7.72
C ASP A 207 14.10 49.60 9.05
N GLU A 208 13.91 48.27 8.99
CA GLU A 208 13.81 47.45 10.20
C GLU A 208 15.21 47.15 10.80
N ALA A 209 16.23 47.03 9.95
CA ALA A 209 17.61 46.75 10.36
C ALA A 209 18.19 47.89 11.21
N LYS A 210 17.90 49.16 10.87
CA LYS A 210 18.25 50.34 11.69
C LYS A 210 17.72 50.22 13.12
N ILE A 211 16.49 49.75 13.26
CA ILE A 211 15.86 49.56 14.57
C ILE A 211 16.56 48.42 15.34
N VAL A 212 16.97 47.35 14.67
CA VAL A 212 17.77 46.27 15.30
C VAL A 212 19.13 46.81 15.77
N ARG A 213 19.85 47.59 14.97
CA ARG A 213 21.12 48.23 15.37
C ARG A 213 20.93 49.11 16.61
N MET A 214 19.87 49.93 16.61
CA MET A 214 19.50 50.77 17.76
C MET A 214 19.21 49.93 19.03
N MET A 215 18.56 48.76 18.92
CA MET A 215 18.33 47.88 20.07
C MET A 215 19.64 47.40 20.70
N TYR A 216 20.61 47.00 19.88
CA TYR A 216 21.94 46.56 20.36
C TYR A 216 22.69 47.71 21.04
N GLU A 217 22.68 48.89 20.43
CA GLU A 217 23.35 50.08 20.96
C GLU A 217 22.74 50.54 22.30
N GLN A 218 21.41 50.66 22.37
CA GLN A 218 20.72 51.06 23.61
C GLN A 218 20.96 50.08 24.75
N TYR A 219 21.09 48.78 24.47
CA TYR A 219 21.43 47.80 25.48
C TYR A 219 22.88 47.93 25.96
N LEU A 220 23.82 48.22 25.05
CA LEU A 220 25.22 48.53 25.41
C LEU A 220 25.33 49.81 26.25
N GLN A 221 24.49 50.81 26.00
CA GLN A 221 24.35 52.03 26.82
C GLN A 221 23.71 51.77 28.21
N GLY A 222 23.24 50.55 28.49
CA GLY A 222 22.73 50.17 29.82
C GLY A 222 21.21 50.23 29.98
N LYS A 223 20.46 50.54 28.92
CA LYS A 223 18.99 50.47 28.97
C LYS A 223 18.51 49.03 29.17
N THR A 224 17.47 48.84 29.98
CA THR A 224 16.90 47.51 30.21
C THR A 224 16.05 47.05 29.02
N PHE A 225 15.78 45.74 28.89
CA PHE A 225 14.88 45.24 27.84
C PHE A 225 13.49 45.89 27.89
N THR A 226 13.02 46.25 29.09
CA THR A 226 11.75 46.94 29.30
C THR A 226 11.80 48.38 28.81
N ASP A 227 12.92 49.08 28.99
CA ASP A 227 13.08 50.46 28.51
C ASP A 227 13.10 50.53 26.99
N ILE A 228 13.84 49.60 26.35
CA ILE A 228 13.94 49.50 24.90
C ILE A 228 12.56 49.16 24.30
N ALA A 229 11.81 48.23 24.91
CA ALA A 229 10.47 47.87 24.43
C ALA A 229 9.45 49.00 24.62
N ARG A 230 9.55 49.75 25.72
CA ARG A 230 8.72 50.94 25.96
C ARG A 230 9.00 52.00 24.90
N ALA A 231 10.27 52.36 24.68
CA ALA A 231 10.65 53.35 23.67
C ALA A 231 10.15 52.98 22.26
N LEU A 232 10.24 51.70 21.86
CA LEU A 232 9.73 51.22 20.57
C LEU A 232 8.20 51.27 20.47
N THR A 233 7.51 50.97 21.57
CA THR A 233 6.04 50.99 21.63
C THR A 233 5.51 52.43 21.59
N GLU A 234 6.15 53.36 22.31
CA GLU A 234 5.84 54.79 22.29
C GLU A 234 6.14 55.42 20.93
N ALA A 235 7.21 54.99 20.26
CA ALA A 235 7.54 55.42 18.90
C ALA A 235 6.61 54.81 17.81
N GLY A 236 5.62 54.00 18.18
CA GLY A 236 4.66 53.40 17.24
C GLY A 236 5.25 52.34 16.31
N VAL A 237 6.41 51.78 16.65
CA VAL A 237 7.09 50.77 15.83
C VAL A 237 6.35 49.44 15.93
N LYS A 238 5.89 48.90 14.80
CA LYS A 238 5.22 47.59 14.76
C LYS A 238 6.22 46.44 14.85
N THR A 239 5.83 45.36 15.53
CA THR A 239 6.60 44.11 15.58
C THR A 239 6.59 43.38 14.23
N ALA A 240 7.46 42.37 14.03
CA ALA A 240 7.51 41.55 12.81
C ALA A 240 6.17 40.85 12.44
N LYS A 241 5.25 40.70 13.40
CA LYS A 241 3.90 40.13 13.21
C LYS A 241 2.80 41.19 13.17
N GLY A 242 3.15 42.47 13.07
CA GLY A 242 2.22 43.59 12.99
C GLY A 242 1.56 43.99 14.30
N LYS A 243 2.03 43.50 15.46
CA LYS A 243 1.51 43.93 16.78
C LYS A 243 2.08 45.30 17.17
N ASP A 244 1.24 46.10 17.83
CA ASP A 244 1.57 47.47 18.25
C ASP A 244 2.40 47.55 19.55
N VAL A 245 2.55 46.44 20.28
CA VAL A 245 3.24 46.43 21.59
C VAL A 245 4.47 45.52 21.56
N TRP A 246 5.63 46.07 21.94
CA TRP A 246 6.86 45.31 22.18
C TRP A 246 6.92 44.80 23.61
N ILE A 247 7.39 43.57 23.79
CA ILE A 247 7.57 42.95 25.10
C ILE A 247 9.07 42.71 25.31
N GLY A 248 9.60 42.95 26.51
CA GLY A 248 11.04 42.81 26.79
C GLY A 248 11.62 41.42 26.46
N GLY A 249 10.80 40.36 26.53
CA GLY A 249 11.19 39.02 26.08
C GLY A 249 11.47 38.92 24.57
N MET A 250 10.80 39.72 23.74
CA MET A 250 11.07 39.79 22.29
C MET A 250 12.43 40.42 22.02
N ILE A 251 12.78 41.48 22.75
CA ILE A 251 14.07 42.15 22.63
C ILE A 251 15.19 41.24 23.12
N LYS A 252 14.99 40.56 24.25
CA LYS A 252 15.94 39.55 24.71
C LYS A 252 16.20 38.49 23.64
N HIS A 253 15.15 37.98 22.97
CA HIS A 253 15.29 37.01 21.89
C HIS A 253 16.02 37.60 20.67
N ILE A 254 15.82 38.88 20.33
CA ILE A 254 16.56 39.53 19.24
C ILE A 254 18.05 39.62 19.60
N LEU A 255 18.36 40.16 20.78
CA LEU A 255 19.73 40.36 21.26
C LEU A 255 20.50 39.04 21.45
N SER A 256 19.83 37.93 21.76
CA SER A 256 20.46 36.60 21.94
C SER A 256 20.57 35.77 20.66
N ASN A 257 19.97 36.19 19.55
CA ASN A 257 19.87 35.37 18.35
C ASN A 257 21.06 35.58 17.42
N VAL A 258 21.85 34.52 17.23
CA VAL A 258 23.06 34.51 16.40
C VAL A 258 22.76 34.82 14.92
N THR A 259 21.52 34.68 14.44
CA THR A 259 21.18 35.02 13.05
C THR A 259 21.41 36.47 12.67
N TYR A 260 21.45 37.40 13.61
CA TYR A 260 21.73 38.80 13.27
C TYR A 260 23.19 39.06 12.87
N THR A 261 24.10 38.09 13.07
CA THR A 261 25.51 38.18 12.64
C THR A 261 25.79 37.49 11.31
N GLY A 262 24.76 37.14 10.54
CA GLY A 262 24.89 36.43 9.25
C GLY A 262 25.06 34.91 9.38
N ASN A 263 25.10 34.39 10.61
CA ASN A 263 25.34 32.98 10.92
C ASN A 263 24.08 32.28 11.39
N LYS A 264 23.94 30.96 11.18
CA LYS A 264 22.78 30.21 11.65
C LYS A 264 23.18 29.09 12.59
N LEU A 265 22.63 29.11 13.80
CA LEU A 265 22.64 27.97 14.71
C LEU A 265 21.31 27.20 14.59
N THR A 266 21.39 25.89 14.42
CA THR A 266 20.22 25.00 14.30
C THR A 266 20.27 23.87 15.32
N ARG A 267 19.13 23.21 15.55
CA ARG A 267 18.95 22.12 16.54
C ARG A 267 19.12 22.52 18.01
N GLU A 268 18.84 23.79 18.32
CA GLU A 268 18.99 24.28 19.70
C GLU A 268 18.04 23.61 20.70
N LEU A 269 16.87 23.16 20.24
CA LEU A 269 15.81 22.62 21.08
C LEU A 269 15.26 21.34 20.43
N LYS A 270 15.23 20.24 21.19
CA LYS A 270 14.53 19.00 20.81
C LYS A 270 13.21 18.93 21.56
N ARG A 271 12.10 18.75 20.85
CA ARG A 271 10.84 18.36 21.49
C ARG A 271 10.77 16.84 21.53
N ASP A 272 10.57 16.29 22.72
CA ASP A 272 10.19 14.89 22.87
C ASP A 272 8.81 14.68 22.21
N LEU A 273 8.72 13.70 21.32
CA LEU A 273 7.51 13.39 20.55
C LEU A 273 6.34 12.92 21.43
N PHE A 274 6.62 12.38 22.61
CA PHE A 274 5.64 11.76 23.50
C PHE A 274 5.29 12.65 24.69
N THR A 275 6.28 13.34 25.26
CA THR A 275 6.06 14.22 26.43
C THR A 275 5.92 15.69 26.06
N ASN A 276 6.24 16.06 24.82
CA ASN A 276 6.30 17.43 24.31
C ASN A 276 7.20 18.36 25.13
N LYS A 277 8.04 17.79 26.01
CA LYS A 277 9.05 18.51 26.78
C LYS A 277 10.13 18.98 25.82
N VAL A 278 10.51 20.24 25.99
CA VAL A 278 11.58 20.85 25.21
C VAL A 278 12.88 20.63 25.98
N ASN A 279 13.75 19.77 25.46
CA ASN A 279 15.07 19.54 26.01
C ASN A 279 16.10 20.35 25.21
N SER A 280 17.05 20.97 25.92
CA SER A 280 18.13 21.77 25.33
C SER A 280 19.46 21.06 25.57
N GLY A 281 20.24 20.81 24.51
CA GLY A 281 21.63 20.33 24.62
C GLY A 281 21.86 18.81 24.60
N GLU A 282 20.82 17.98 24.49
CA GLU A 282 20.93 16.50 24.36
C GLU A 282 21.27 16.02 22.94
N ARG A 283 21.38 16.95 21.98
CA ARG A 283 21.61 16.65 20.57
C ARG A 283 22.71 17.55 20.01
N ASP A 284 23.40 17.04 18.99
CA ASP A 284 24.33 17.79 18.17
C ASP A 284 23.68 19.06 17.58
N GLN A 285 24.35 20.20 17.73
CA GLN A 285 23.96 21.46 17.11
C GLN A 285 24.77 21.65 15.82
N VAL A 286 24.19 22.33 14.84
CA VAL A 286 24.90 22.65 13.59
C VAL A 286 24.95 24.16 13.44
N PHE A 287 26.18 24.68 13.43
CA PHE A 287 26.49 26.06 13.11
C PHE A 287 26.82 26.16 11.62
N ILE A 288 26.18 27.11 10.95
CA ILE A 288 26.39 27.39 9.52
C ILE A 288 26.79 28.85 9.41
N GLY A 289 28.04 29.11 9.01
CA GLY A 289 28.61 30.44 8.88
C GLY A 289 28.23 31.14 7.57
N ASN A 290 28.21 32.47 7.57
CA ASN A 290 28.09 33.33 6.37
C ASN A 290 26.90 33.00 5.44
N THR A 291 25.75 32.70 6.04
CA THR A 291 24.54 32.27 5.32
C THR A 291 23.80 33.43 4.64
N HIS A 292 23.89 34.64 5.18
CA HIS A 292 23.23 35.85 4.69
C HIS A 292 23.98 37.08 5.20
N GLU A 293 23.64 38.25 4.65
CA GLU A 293 24.25 39.53 5.02
C GLU A 293 23.97 39.88 6.50
N PRO A 294 24.99 40.22 7.31
CA PRO A 294 24.83 40.52 8.73
C PRO A 294 24.27 41.93 8.98
N ILE A 295 23.32 42.05 9.92
CA ILE A 295 22.86 43.36 10.43
C ILE A 295 23.79 43.90 11.52
N ILE A 296 24.39 43.00 12.33
CA ILE A 296 25.27 43.31 13.47
C ILE A 296 26.59 42.55 13.30
N SER A 297 27.72 43.18 13.63
CA SER A 297 29.03 42.51 13.62
C SER A 297 29.15 41.48 14.75
N ASN A 298 29.99 40.46 14.56
CA ASN A 298 30.27 39.47 15.60
C ASN A 298 30.82 40.11 16.89
N ASP A 299 31.59 41.19 16.77
CA ASP A 299 32.18 41.88 17.93
C ASP A 299 31.12 42.53 18.81
N ILE A 300 30.18 43.28 18.20
CA ILE A 300 29.06 43.91 18.92
C ILE A 300 28.17 42.84 19.55
N PHE A 301 27.90 41.75 18.83
CA PHE A 301 27.11 40.63 19.36
C PHE A 301 27.77 40.00 20.59
N ASN A 302 29.08 39.74 20.53
CA ASN A 302 29.84 39.16 21.63
C ASN A 302 29.89 40.06 22.87
N LEU A 303 30.01 41.39 22.69
CA LEU A 303 29.92 42.36 23.78
C LEU A 303 28.55 42.31 24.48
N VAL A 304 27.47 42.24 23.69
CA VAL A 304 26.11 42.10 24.22
C VAL A 304 25.93 40.77 24.96
N GLN A 305 26.44 39.64 24.44
CA GLN A 305 26.38 38.35 25.14
C GLN A 305 27.14 38.38 26.47
N LYS A 306 28.35 38.96 26.53
CA LYS A 306 29.10 39.13 27.79
C LYS A 306 28.29 39.93 28.82
N LYS A 307 27.64 41.02 28.38
CA LYS A 307 26.78 41.83 29.25
C LYS A 307 25.53 41.08 29.70
N LEU A 308 24.93 40.25 28.84
CA LEU A 308 23.82 39.35 29.19
C LEU A 308 24.23 38.31 30.24
N GLU A 309 25.38 37.64 30.06
CA GLU A 309 25.92 36.65 30.99
C GLU A 309 26.23 37.26 32.37
N ALA A 310 26.85 38.44 32.40
CA ALA A 310 27.12 39.19 33.62
C ALA A 310 25.82 39.49 34.40
N ASN A 311 24.74 39.85 33.70
CA ASN A 311 23.43 40.14 34.29
C ASN A 311 22.64 38.88 34.70
N THR A 312 23.10 37.67 34.34
CA THR A 312 22.36 36.41 34.54
C THR A 312 22.81 35.64 35.80
N LYS A 313 23.98 35.92 36.36
CA LYS A 313 24.42 35.31 37.63
C LYS A 313 23.55 35.84 38.79
N GLU A 314 23.00 34.92 39.58
CA GLU A 314 22.13 35.12 40.76
C GLU A 314 20.60 35.11 40.59
N ARG A 315 20.01 34.05 39.99
CA ARG A 315 18.61 33.70 40.30
C ARG A 315 18.45 32.22 40.65
N LYS A 316 18.04 31.95 41.90
CA LYS A 316 17.66 30.59 42.34
C LYS A 316 16.47 30.07 41.51
N PRO A 317 16.41 28.77 41.20
CA PRO A 317 15.24 28.18 40.54
C PRO A 317 14.00 28.42 41.42
N SER A 318 12.97 29.06 40.87
CA SER A 318 11.73 29.25 41.61
C SER A 318 10.94 27.94 41.64
N GLU A 319 10.42 27.57 42.81
CA GLU A 319 9.46 26.48 42.99
C GLU A 319 8.27 26.60 42.01
N LYS A 320 7.66 25.46 41.69
CA LYS A 320 6.50 25.36 40.80
C LYS A 320 5.35 26.20 41.37
N ARG A 321 5.14 27.39 40.80
CA ARG A 321 4.12 28.36 41.26
C ARG A 321 2.71 27.88 40.87
N GLU A 322 1.73 28.13 41.73
CA GLU A 322 0.31 27.82 41.45
C GLU A 322 -0.18 28.54 40.17
N LYS A 323 -1.04 27.85 39.42
CA LYS A 323 -1.61 28.37 38.17
C LYS A 323 -2.67 29.43 38.45
N ASN A 324 -2.64 30.53 37.70
CA ASN A 324 -3.63 31.61 37.77
C ASN A 324 -5.06 31.12 37.47
N HIS A 325 -5.95 31.20 38.46
CA HIS A 325 -7.36 30.81 38.35
C HIS A 325 -8.25 31.80 37.59
N MET A 326 -7.76 32.97 37.17
CA MET A 326 -8.51 33.96 36.37
C MET A 326 -7.86 34.25 35.00
N SER A 327 -6.89 33.42 34.61
CA SER A 327 -6.14 33.59 33.35
C SER A 327 -7.07 33.55 32.14
N GLY A 328 -7.03 34.61 31.32
CA GLY A 328 -7.83 34.70 30.09
C GLY A 328 -9.33 34.97 30.29
N ARG A 329 -9.75 35.36 31.50
CA ARG A 329 -11.13 35.76 31.83
C ARG A 329 -11.23 37.19 32.36
N LEU A 330 -10.13 37.74 32.87
CA LEU A 330 -10.04 39.12 33.35
C LEU A 330 -9.39 40.02 32.29
N LEU A 331 -10.14 40.96 31.75
CA LEU A 331 -9.73 41.92 30.73
C LEU A 331 -9.65 43.32 31.31
N CYS A 332 -8.71 44.12 30.84
CA CYS A 332 -8.64 45.53 31.19
C CYS A 332 -9.46 46.37 30.21
N GLY A 333 -10.42 47.12 30.73
CA GLY A 333 -11.29 47.99 29.93
C GLY A 333 -10.56 49.15 29.26
N ARG A 334 -9.37 49.55 29.76
CA ARG A 334 -8.55 50.61 29.14
C ARG A 334 -7.68 50.11 27.99
N CYS A 335 -7.03 48.96 28.18
CA CYS A 335 -6.01 48.44 27.27
C CYS A 335 -6.54 47.31 26.36
N GLY A 336 -7.66 46.68 26.70
CA GLY A 336 -8.21 45.48 26.05
C GLY A 336 -7.37 44.21 26.25
N TYR A 337 -6.24 44.29 26.96
CA TYR A 337 -5.39 43.14 27.26
C TYR A 337 -5.79 42.44 28.56
N SER A 338 -5.49 41.15 28.64
CA SER A 338 -5.74 40.34 29.84
C SER A 338 -4.84 40.75 31.00
N PHE A 339 -5.34 40.63 32.23
CA PHE A 339 -4.53 40.76 33.44
C PHE A 339 -3.61 39.54 33.64
N THR A 340 -2.42 39.78 34.18
CA THR A 340 -1.45 38.74 34.59
C THR A 340 -1.23 38.80 36.10
N ILE A 341 -1.00 37.66 36.75
CA ILE A 341 -0.65 37.61 38.18
C ILE A 341 0.83 37.91 38.35
N ILE A 342 1.13 38.81 39.28
CA ILE A 342 2.44 39.05 39.84
C ILE A 342 2.45 38.48 41.25
N HIS A 343 3.39 37.57 41.50
CA HIS A 343 3.61 36.98 42.82
C HIS A 343 4.59 37.85 43.60
N ASN A 344 4.14 38.40 44.73
CA ASN A 344 5.01 39.04 45.71
C ASN A 344 5.14 38.14 46.94
N ARG A 345 6.21 38.27 47.74
CA ARG A 345 6.51 37.36 48.88
C ARG A 345 5.36 37.23 49.91
N ALA A 346 4.40 38.16 49.93
CA ALA A 346 3.27 38.20 50.87
C ALA A 346 1.88 38.24 50.20
N SER A 347 1.74 38.41 48.88
CA SER A 347 0.43 38.56 48.21
C SER A 347 0.45 38.44 46.68
N HIS A 348 -0.68 38.03 46.11
CA HIS A 348 -0.92 37.92 44.67
C HIS A 348 -1.65 39.17 44.14
N HIS A 349 -1.11 39.79 43.10
CA HIS A 349 -1.70 40.97 42.46
C HIS A 349 -1.94 40.74 40.96
N PHE A 350 -3.08 41.17 40.46
CA PHE A 350 -3.44 41.24 39.05
C PHE A 350 -2.99 42.59 38.47
N LYS A 351 -2.27 42.56 37.35
CA LYS A 351 -1.78 43.75 36.61
C LYS A 351 -2.06 43.62 35.11
N CYS A 352 -2.58 44.66 34.42
CA CYS A 352 -2.69 44.68 32.92
C CYS A 352 -1.27 44.47 32.36
N SER A 353 -1.11 43.56 31.39
CA SER A 353 0.21 43.26 30.81
C SER A 353 0.93 44.51 30.27
N PRO A 354 0.29 45.41 29.50
CA PRO A 354 0.85 46.72 29.14
C PRO A 354 1.31 47.63 30.30
N LYS A 355 0.71 47.55 31.50
CA LYS A 355 1.19 48.32 32.67
C LYS A 355 2.54 47.82 33.19
N ILE A 356 2.94 46.59 32.89
CA ILE A 356 4.31 46.12 33.17
C ILE A 356 5.33 46.99 32.44
N MET A 357 4.95 47.52 31.28
CA MET A 357 5.79 48.35 30.41
C MET A 357 5.55 49.86 30.61
N GLY A 358 4.68 50.27 31.54
CA GLY A 358 4.32 51.67 31.77
C GLY A 358 3.38 52.29 30.72
N VAL A 359 2.81 51.48 29.81
CA VAL A 359 1.99 51.95 28.67
C VAL A 359 0.49 52.01 29.02
N CYS A 360 0.11 51.53 30.20
CA CYS A 360 -1.28 51.54 30.66
C CYS A 360 -1.35 51.89 32.15
N ASP A 361 -2.26 52.77 32.51
CA ASP A 361 -2.39 53.29 33.88
C ASP A 361 -3.28 52.44 34.80
N SER A 362 -3.84 51.32 34.31
CA SER A 362 -4.78 50.45 35.05
C SER A 362 -4.34 50.10 36.47
N GLU A 363 -5.20 50.10 37.49
CA GLU A 363 -4.74 49.84 38.87
C GLU A 363 -4.16 48.42 39.10
N LEU A 364 -3.52 48.23 40.25
CA LEU A 364 -3.11 46.92 40.75
C LEU A 364 -4.23 46.38 41.64
N TYR A 365 -4.73 45.19 41.30
CA TYR A 365 -5.83 44.57 42.04
C TYR A 365 -5.34 43.35 42.81
N ARG A 366 -5.62 43.27 44.10
CA ARG A 366 -5.40 42.05 44.89
C ARG A 366 -6.50 41.05 44.58
N ASP A 367 -6.26 39.78 44.87
CA ASP A 367 -7.30 38.74 44.77
C ASP A 367 -8.54 39.08 45.61
N ALA A 368 -8.34 39.69 46.79
CA ALA A 368 -9.42 40.20 47.62
C ALA A 368 -10.25 41.31 46.94
N ASP A 369 -9.60 42.20 46.18
CA ASP A 369 -10.28 43.30 45.48
C ASP A 369 -11.16 42.72 44.34
N ILE A 370 -10.63 41.74 43.58
CA ILE A 370 -11.40 41.02 42.54
C ILE A 370 -12.55 40.22 43.16
N ARG A 371 -12.32 39.56 44.30
CA ARG A 371 -13.37 38.85 45.04
C ARG A 371 -14.51 39.78 45.44
N GLU A 372 -14.18 40.95 45.98
CA GLU A 372 -15.17 41.94 46.39
C GLU A 372 -15.97 42.45 45.19
N MET A 373 -15.30 42.78 44.08
CA MET A 373 -15.96 43.21 42.85
C MET A 373 -16.93 42.14 42.31
N MET A 374 -16.50 40.87 42.26
CA MET A 374 -17.36 39.76 41.84
C MET A 374 -18.55 39.56 42.79
N MET A 375 -18.35 39.71 44.10
CA MET A 375 -19.44 39.65 45.08
C MET A 375 -20.43 40.82 44.91
N ARG A 376 -19.96 42.05 44.68
CA ARG A 376 -20.83 43.19 44.37
C ARG A 376 -21.69 42.92 43.13
N ALA A 377 -21.12 42.31 42.10
CA ALA A 377 -21.88 41.88 40.93
C ALA A 377 -22.89 40.77 41.23
N MET A 378 -22.55 39.81 42.09
CA MET A 378 -23.51 38.79 42.52
C MET A 378 -24.68 39.39 43.30
N TYR A 379 -24.44 40.34 44.22
CA TYR A 379 -25.51 41.01 44.98
C TYR A 379 -26.50 41.79 44.10
N ILE A 380 -26.08 42.26 42.93
CA ILE A 380 -26.96 42.94 41.98
C ILE A 380 -27.73 41.92 41.13
N LYS A 381 -27.05 40.85 40.70
CA LYS A 381 -27.68 39.83 39.85
C LYS A 381 -28.66 38.94 40.62
N TYR A 382 -28.35 38.61 41.87
CA TYR A 382 -29.09 37.65 42.67
C TYR A 382 -29.60 38.30 43.95
N ASP A 383 -30.78 37.88 44.40
CA ASP A 383 -31.34 38.31 45.67
C ASP A 383 -30.75 37.48 46.82
N PHE A 384 -29.80 38.07 47.55
CA PHE A 384 -29.16 37.46 48.71
C PHE A 384 -29.98 37.60 50.00
N THR A 385 -31.17 38.22 49.97
CA THR A 385 -32.09 38.23 51.12
C THR A 385 -32.88 36.92 51.26
N ASP A 386 -32.84 36.08 50.23
CA ASP A 386 -33.47 34.76 50.19
C ASP A 386 -32.59 33.69 50.87
N GLU A 387 -33.13 33.00 51.89
CA GLU A 387 -32.43 31.93 52.61
C GLU A 387 -32.06 30.73 51.71
N ASP A 388 -32.80 30.51 50.61
CA ASP A 388 -32.59 29.40 49.68
C ASP A 388 -31.64 29.75 48.51
N ILE A 389 -31.00 30.93 48.51
CA ILE A 389 -30.18 31.39 47.39
C ILE A 389 -29.02 30.43 47.05
N VAL A 390 -28.42 29.79 48.06
CA VAL A 390 -27.32 28.82 47.86
C VAL A 390 -27.82 27.59 47.09
N LEU A 391 -29.06 27.14 47.35
CA LEU A 391 -29.69 26.05 46.62
C LEU A 391 -30.05 26.46 45.18
N LYS A 392 -30.46 27.71 44.96
CA LYS A 392 -30.70 28.26 43.61
C LYS A 392 -29.43 28.33 42.79
N LEU A 393 -28.34 28.85 43.35
CA LEU A 393 -27.01 28.90 42.71
C LEU A 393 -26.47 27.49 42.40
N LEU A 394 -26.67 26.55 43.32
CA LEU A 394 -26.33 25.13 43.10
C LEU A 394 -27.15 24.53 41.95
N LYS A 395 -28.45 24.78 41.91
CA LYS A 395 -29.34 24.28 40.86
C LYS A 395 -28.99 24.88 39.50
N GLU A 396 -28.62 26.16 39.45
CA GLU A 396 -28.16 26.83 38.22
C GLU A 396 -26.91 26.15 37.65
N LEU A 397 -25.88 25.89 38.47
CA LEU A 397 -24.69 25.17 38.04
C LEU A 397 -24.98 23.72 37.64
N GLN A 398 -25.90 23.04 38.33
CA GLN A 398 -26.30 21.67 37.99
C GLN A 398 -27.04 21.61 36.66
N VAL A 399 -27.97 22.54 36.40
CA VAL A 399 -28.70 22.64 35.14
C VAL A 399 -27.73 22.91 33.99
N ILE A 400 -26.78 23.83 34.16
CA ILE A 400 -25.80 24.16 33.12
C ILE A 400 -24.84 22.99 32.86
N ASN A 401 -24.49 22.20 33.88
CA ASN A 401 -23.69 20.99 33.69
C ASN A 401 -24.50 19.83 33.07
N GLN A 402 -25.82 19.77 33.27
CA GLN A 402 -26.69 18.71 32.72
C GLN A 402 -27.21 19.01 31.31
N ASN A 403 -27.51 20.28 31.01
CA ASN A 403 -28.01 20.75 29.72
C ASN A 403 -26.87 21.00 28.74
N ASP A 404 -26.28 19.93 28.20
CA ASP A 404 -25.36 20.00 27.05
C ASP A 404 -26.15 20.20 25.72
N HIS A 405 -27.10 21.14 25.68
CA HIS A 405 -27.96 21.39 24.51
C HIS A 405 -27.23 22.06 23.32
N PHE A 406 -25.94 22.34 23.44
CA PHE A 406 -25.15 23.02 22.41
C PHE A 406 -25.12 22.27 21.08
N GLU A 407 -25.20 20.94 21.08
CA GLU A 407 -25.19 20.13 19.85
C GLU A 407 -26.40 20.39 18.95
N PHE A 408 -27.57 20.62 19.54
CA PHE A 408 -28.78 20.95 18.77
C PHE A 408 -28.64 22.33 18.13
N HIS A 409 -28.09 23.30 18.86
CA HIS A 409 -27.80 24.64 18.33
C HIS A 409 -26.70 24.62 17.25
N ARG A 410 -25.65 23.82 17.42
CA ARG A 410 -24.61 23.59 16.39
C ARG A 410 -25.22 23.01 15.12
N LEU A 411 -26.02 21.96 15.24
CA LEU A 411 -26.73 21.33 14.11
C LEU A 411 -27.68 22.31 13.43
N LYS A 412 -28.37 23.16 14.19
CA LYS A 412 -29.22 24.23 13.65
C LYS A 412 -28.41 25.23 12.82
N PHE A 413 -27.31 25.77 13.35
CA PHE A 413 -26.44 26.69 12.58
C PHE A 413 -25.87 26.03 11.32
N ILE A 414 -25.39 24.79 11.41
CA ILE A 414 -24.84 24.05 10.25
C ILE A 414 -25.92 23.84 9.18
N THR A 415 -27.14 23.45 9.58
CA THR A 415 -28.26 23.23 8.64
C THR A 415 -28.77 24.53 8.02
N GLU A 416 -28.85 25.63 8.78
CA GLU A 416 -29.23 26.95 8.25
C GLU A 416 -28.21 27.46 7.23
N ILE A 417 -26.91 27.33 7.51
CA ILE A 417 -25.83 27.66 6.57
C ILE A 417 -25.93 26.78 5.31
N GLU A 418 -26.24 25.49 5.44
CA GLU A 418 -26.39 24.55 4.32
C GLU A 418 -27.61 24.88 3.43
N ILE A 419 -28.75 25.21 4.05
CA ILE A 419 -29.97 25.61 3.34
C ILE A 419 -29.69 26.86 2.50
N VAL A 420 -29.02 27.85 3.08
CA VAL A 420 -28.69 29.10 2.37
C VAL A 420 -27.66 28.86 1.27
N LYS A 421 -26.62 28.04 1.51
CA LYS A 421 -25.64 27.64 0.46
C LYS A 421 -26.30 26.90 -0.70
N ARG A 422 -27.27 26.01 -0.44
CA ARG A 422 -28.05 25.33 -1.49
C ARG A 422 -28.99 26.26 -2.25
N GLN A 423 -29.64 27.20 -1.56
CA GLN A 423 -30.53 28.17 -2.20
C GLN A 423 -29.77 29.18 -3.05
N GLN A 424 -28.55 29.57 -2.66
CA GLN A 424 -27.67 30.41 -3.46
C GLN A 424 -27.21 29.72 -4.76
N ALA A 425 -27.08 28.39 -4.76
CA ALA A 425 -26.82 27.61 -5.97
C ALA A 425 -28.04 27.51 -6.92
N ILE A 426 -29.23 27.89 -6.46
CA ILE A 426 -30.52 27.79 -7.19
C ILE A 426 -31.06 29.18 -7.58
N SER A 427 -30.71 30.26 -6.86
CA SER A 427 -31.12 31.63 -7.18
C SER A 427 -30.15 32.67 -6.60
N ASP A 428 -29.78 33.69 -7.39
CA ASP A 428 -28.89 34.82 -7.04
C ASP A 428 -29.45 35.78 -5.95
N ARG A 429 -30.55 35.43 -5.24
CA ARG A 429 -31.19 36.30 -4.24
C ARG A 429 -30.41 36.47 -2.93
N TYR A 430 -29.38 35.66 -2.65
CA TYR A 430 -28.61 35.76 -1.40
C TYR A 430 -27.17 36.21 -1.70
N SER A 431 -26.78 37.39 -1.19
CA SER A 431 -25.43 37.94 -1.35
C SER A 431 -24.40 37.23 -0.45
N ALA A 432 -23.16 37.06 -0.91
CA ALA A 432 -22.03 36.45 -0.16
C ALA A 432 -21.86 37.01 1.27
N ILE A 433 -22.16 38.30 1.45
CA ILE A 433 -22.12 39.04 2.74
C ILE A 433 -23.03 38.41 3.81
N SER A 434 -24.16 37.79 3.43
CA SER A 434 -25.09 37.16 4.39
C SER A 434 -24.54 35.85 4.96
N ILE A 435 -23.71 35.14 4.20
CA ILE A 435 -23.10 33.87 4.62
C ILE A 435 -21.92 34.14 5.55
N GLU A 436 -21.07 35.11 5.20
CA GLU A 436 -19.94 35.53 6.05
C GLU A 436 -20.40 35.96 7.44
N LYS A 437 -21.52 36.71 7.51
CA LYS A 437 -22.13 37.12 8.78
C LYS A 437 -22.61 35.93 9.62
N MET A 438 -23.28 34.95 9.02
CA MET A 438 -23.71 33.72 9.73
C MET A 438 -22.52 32.86 10.16
N GLU A 439 -21.47 32.77 9.35
CA GLU A 439 -20.24 32.04 9.71
C GLU A 439 -19.47 32.75 10.84
N GLU A 440 -19.53 34.07 10.92
CA GLU A 440 -18.99 34.85 12.04
C GLU A 440 -19.83 34.66 13.32
N GLU A 441 -21.16 34.69 13.22
CA GLU A 441 -22.06 34.37 14.33
C GLU A 441 -21.79 32.96 14.89
N TYR A 442 -21.61 31.96 14.01
CA TYR A 442 -21.22 30.61 14.39
C TYR A 442 -19.85 30.57 15.11
N ARG A 443 -18.84 31.29 14.61
CA ARG A 443 -17.52 31.37 15.26
C ARG A 443 -17.57 32.00 16.65
N THR A 444 -18.38 33.04 16.83
CA THR A 444 -18.57 33.67 18.15
C THR A 444 -19.29 32.73 19.13
N PHE A 445 -20.29 31.99 18.66
CA PHE A 445 -20.99 30.96 19.43
C PHE A 445 -20.06 29.83 19.88
N GLU A 446 -19.22 29.31 18.97
CA GLU A 446 -18.21 28.29 19.29
C GLU A 446 -17.19 28.78 20.33
N SER A 447 -16.74 30.02 20.23
CA SER A 447 -15.81 30.63 21.20
C SER A 447 -16.42 30.75 22.60
N LYS A 448 -17.72 31.07 22.70
CA LYS A 448 -18.45 31.09 23.98
C LYS A 448 -18.55 29.70 24.59
N ILE A 449 -18.92 28.69 23.81
CA ILE A 449 -19.01 27.30 24.30
C ILE A 449 -17.64 26.78 24.75
N ALA A 450 -16.59 27.09 23.99
CA ALA A 450 -15.22 26.76 24.34
C ALA A 450 -14.82 27.28 25.73
N LYS A 451 -15.15 28.54 26.06
CA LYS A 451 -14.89 29.12 27.39
C LYS A 451 -15.68 28.40 28.49
N ILE A 452 -16.94 28.05 28.21
CA ILE A 452 -17.79 27.31 29.15
C ILE A 452 -17.22 25.89 29.40
N GLU A 453 -16.82 25.15 28.37
CA GLU A 453 -16.25 23.81 28.54
C GLU A 453 -14.89 23.83 29.27
N ASP A 454 -14.01 24.79 28.96
CA ASP A 454 -12.73 24.96 29.66
C ASP A 454 -12.89 25.13 31.18
N ASP A 455 -13.97 25.79 31.60
CA ASP A 455 -14.24 26.13 33.00
C ASP A 455 -15.10 25.06 33.70
N ARG A 456 -15.44 23.94 33.03
CA ARG A 456 -16.31 22.89 33.57
C ARG A 456 -15.74 22.22 34.82
N TYR A 457 -14.43 21.98 34.88
CA TYR A 457 -13.80 21.42 36.08
C TYR A 457 -13.95 22.34 37.30
N ILE A 458 -13.89 23.66 37.09
CA ILE A 458 -14.13 24.65 38.15
C ILE A 458 -15.58 24.60 38.62
N ARG A 459 -16.54 24.41 37.70
CA ARG A 459 -17.95 24.24 38.07
C ARG A 459 -18.22 22.95 38.83
N ILE A 460 -17.56 21.84 38.49
CA ILE A 460 -17.66 20.59 39.24
C ILE A 460 -17.12 20.79 40.66
N ASP A 461 -15.93 21.37 40.80
CA ASP A 461 -15.35 21.75 42.10
C ASP A 461 -16.32 22.65 42.90
N ALA A 462 -16.93 23.66 42.26
CA ALA A 462 -17.88 24.56 42.89
C ALA A 462 -19.16 23.86 43.33
N VAL A 463 -19.70 22.93 42.54
CA VAL A 463 -20.87 22.10 42.91
C VAL A 463 -20.55 21.21 44.11
N GLU A 464 -19.37 20.57 44.14
CA GLU A 464 -18.95 19.77 45.29
C GLU A 464 -18.74 20.63 46.54
N TRP A 465 -18.19 21.83 46.37
CA TRP A 465 -17.99 22.77 47.47
C TRP A 465 -19.31 23.29 48.04
N LEU A 466 -20.27 23.67 47.18
CA LEU A 466 -21.61 24.11 47.60
C LEU A 466 -22.42 22.99 48.29
N LYS A 467 -22.22 21.72 47.89
CA LYS A 467 -22.83 20.57 48.59
C LYS A 467 -22.33 20.44 50.03
N LYS A 468 -21.09 20.86 50.31
CA LYS A 468 -20.48 20.84 51.66
C LYS A 468 -20.85 22.08 52.47
N ASN A 469 -20.90 23.26 51.83
CA ASN A 469 -21.18 24.55 52.47
C ASN A 469 -22.57 25.07 52.08
N LYS A 470 -23.60 24.62 52.82
CA LYS A 470 -25.01 24.85 52.47
C LYS A 470 -25.62 26.15 52.98
N THR A 471 -24.95 26.88 53.87
CA THR A 471 -25.48 28.10 54.50
C THR A 471 -24.95 29.37 53.82
N LEU A 472 -25.77 30.41 53.80
CA LEU A 472 -25.43 31.72 53.23
C LEU A 472 -24.20 32.35 53.90
N ASP A 473 -24.11 32.28 55.22
CA ASP A 473 -22.98 32.81 55.99
C ASP A 473 -21.67 32.08 55.67
N SER A 474 -21.73 30.76 55.51
CA SER A 474 -20.57 29.95 55.11
C SER A 474 -20.14 30.27 53.68
N PHE A 475 -21.11 30.49 52.78
CA PHE A 475 -20.85 30.91 51.42
C PHE A 475 -20.09 32.25 51.38
N ILE A 476 -20.64 33.30 51.99
CA ILE A 476 -20.07 34.66 51.95
C ILE A 476 -18.68 34.69 52.60
N ALA A 477 -18.49 33.98 53.72
CA ALA A 477 -17.22 33.99 54.46
C ALA A 477 -16.10 33.23 53.73
N GLN A 478 -16.41 32.11 53.07
CA GLN A 478 -15.40 31.17 52.55
C GLN A 478 -15.28 31.14 51.04
N VAL A 479 -16.14 31.83 50.29
CA VAL A 479 -16.07 31.83 48.83
C VAL A 479 -14.78 32.49 48.34
N THR A 480 -14.11 31.82 47.40
CA THR A 480 -12.86 32.29 46.78
C THR A 480 -13.11 32.75 45.35
N THR A 481 -12.21 33.54 44.77
CA THR A 481 -12.27 33.96 43.36
C THR A 481 -12.32 32.76 42.41
N LYS A 482 -11.64 31.66 42.75
CA LYS A 482 -11.70 30.38 42.00
C LYS A 482 -13.12 29.83 41.94
N ILE A 483 -13.87 29.86 43.04
CA ILE A 483 -15.24 29.34 43.09
C ILE A 483 -16.19 30.31 42.37
N LEU A 484 -16.05 31.63 42.59
CA LEU A 484 -16.87 32.65 41.92
C LEU A 484 -16.74 32.61 40.38
N ARG A 485 -15.59 32.17 39.85
CA ARG A 485 -15.41 31.94 38.41
C ARG A 485 -16.41 30.95 37.81
N ALA A 486 -17.01 30.06 38.61
CA ALA A 486 -17.99 29.11 38.12
C ALA A 486 -19.20 29.77 37.43
N TRP A 487 -19.54 31.02 37.80
CA TRP A 487 -20.66 31.79 37.23
C TRP A 487 -20.23 32.89 36.25
N VAL A 488 -18.94 33.23 36.17
CA VAL A 488 -18.43 34.35 35.38
C VAL A 488 -17.72 33.84 34.12
N SER A 489 -18.22 34.25 32.95
CA SER A 489 -17.63 33.93 31.65
C SER A 489 -16.49 34.89 31.30
N GLU A 490 -16.65 36.18 31.59
CA GLU A 490 -15.65 37.21 31.33
C GLU A 490 -15.89 38.41 32.24
N MET A 491 -14.81 39.08 32.67
CA MET A 491 -14.89 40.30 33.47
C MET A 491 -13.97 41.36 32.89
N THR A 492 -14.52 42.54 32.58
CA THR A 492 -13.78 43.69 32.08
C THR A 492 -13.70 44.77 33.14
N VAL A 493 -12.48 45.13 33.54
CA VAL A 493 -12.21 46.03 34.68
C VAL A 493 -11.60 47.34 34.18
N TYR A 494 -12.25 48.47 34.47
CA TYR A 494 -11.77 49.82 34.18
C TYR A 494 -11.15 50.48 35.42
N THR A 495 -11.87 50.42 36.55
CA THR A 495 -11.46 50.87 37.89
C THR A 495 -12.00 49.89 38.95
N ARG A 496 -11.82 50.15 40.26
CA ARG A 496 -12.42 49.31 41.31
C ARG A 496 -13.95 49.44 41.38
N ASP A 497 -14.46 50.58 40.96
CA ASP A 497 -15.88 50.92 41.03
C ASP A 497 -16.56 50.86 39.64
N ASP A 498 -15.79 50.82 38.55
CA ASP A 498 -16.28 50.69 37.16
C ASP A 498 -15.82 49.37 36.52
N PHE A 499 -16.74 48.41 36.39
CA PHE A 499 -16.46 47.12 35.78
C PHE A 499 -17.71 46.43 35.23
N LEU A 500 -17.49 45.57 34.24
CA LEU A 500 -18.49 44.79 33.53
C LEU A 500 -18.25 43.30 33.79
N VAL A 501 -19.29 42.59 34.25
CA VAL A 501 -19.27 41.13 34.42
C VAL A 501 -20.22 40.49 33.41
N GLN A 502 -19.68 39.60 32.57
CA GLN A 502 -20.47 38.73 31.71
C GLN A 502 -20.64 37.37 32.38
N TRP A 503 -21.89 36.94 32.50
CA TRP A 503 -22.27 35.70 33.16
C TRP A 503 -22.38 34.53 32.17
N ILE A 504 -22.32 33.31 32.70
CA ILE A 504 -22.42 32.07 31.91
C ILE A 504 -23.77 31.87 31.21
N ASP A 505 -24.84 32.49 31.70
CA ASP A 505 -26.17 32.47 31.09
C ASP A 505 -26.33 33.51 29.95
N GLY A 506 -25.27 34.27 29.66
CA GLY A 506 -25.24 35.30 28.62
C GLY A 506 -25.73 36.67 29.06
N THR A 507 -26.18 36.83 30.31
CA THR A 507 -26.51 38.15 30.88
C THR A 507 -25.25 38.95 31.20
N GLN A 508 -25.39 40.27 31.34
CA GLN A 508 -24.31 41.16 31.76
C GLN A 508 -24.75 42.04 32.92
N THR A 509 -23.82 42.32 33.84
CA THR A 509 -24.03 43.26 34.94
C THR A 509 -22.97 44.34 34.85
N GLU A 510 -23.43 45.58 34.72
CA GLU A 510 -22.59 46.78 34.68
C GLU A 510 -22.64 47.47 36.04
N ILE A 511 -21.47 47.83 36.56
CA ILE A 511 -21.33 48.52 37.85
C ILE A 511 -20.47 49.75 37.59
N GLY A 512 -20.97 50.93 38.00
CA GLY A 512 -20.34 52.22 37.74
C GLY A 512 -20.69 52.84 36.38
N SER A 513 -19.93 53.86 35.97
CA SER A 513 -20.08 54.50 34.65
C SER A 513 -19.05 53.90 33.70
N CYS A 514 -19.44 52.86 32.96
CA CYS A 514 -18.55 52.17 32.01
C CYS A 514 -18.23 52.99 30.73
N GLU A 515 -18.59 54.28 30.69
CA GLU A 515 -18.34 55.20 29.58
C GLU A 515 -16.99 55.92 29.72
N HIS A 516 -15.88 55.22 29.50
CA HIS A 516 -14.60 55.91 29.21
C HIS A 516 -13.77 55.19 28.15
N HIS A 517 -13.67 55.85 26.99
CA HIS A 517 -12.78 55.67 25.84
C HIS A 517 -12.86 54.36 25.03
N LEU A 518 -13.47 54.51 23.85
CA LEU A 518 -13.35 53.71 22.63
C LEU A 518 -12.11 52.80 22.61
N VAL A 519 -12.32 51.52 22.92
CA VAL A 519 -11.42 50.44 22.49
C VAL A 519 -11.41 50.47 20.97
N LYS A 520 -10.24 50.69 20.34
CA LYS A 520 -10.06 50.47 18.91
C LYS A 520 -10.47 49.04 18.60
N ASP A 521 -11.58 48.90 17.91
CA ASP A 521 -12.20 47.65 17.50
C ASP A 521 -11.16 46.79 16.75
N ARG A 522 -10.90 45.58 17.26
CA ARG A 522 -9.91 44.66 16.66
C ARG A 522 -10.50 43.71 15.63
N ASN A 523 -11.82 43.74 15.43
CA ASN A 523 -12.53 42.77 14.59
C ASN A 523 -13.31 43.34 13.39
N SER A 524 -13.20 44.63 13.05
CA SER A 524 -13.72 45.13 11.77
C SER A 524 -12.62 45.13 10.70
N LYS A 525 -12.51 44.05 9.93
CA LYS A 525 -11.95 44.12 8.58
C LYS A 525 -13.08 44.42 7.61
N SER A 526 -13.47 45.69 7.49
CA SER A 526 -14.20 46.15 6.32
C SER A 526 -13.19 46.51 5.23
N TYR A 527 -13.33 45.87 4.07
CA TYR A 527 -12.72 46.30 2.83
C TYR A 527 -13.25 47.69 2.49
N GLU A 528 -12.39 48.70 2.47
CA GLU A 528 -12.59 49.88 1.64
C GLU A 528 -11.33 50.17 0.83
N SER A 529 -11.61 50.53 -0.41
CA SER A 529 -10.75 50.82 -1.54
C SER A 529 -9.77 51.96 -1.28
N GLY A 530 -8.68 51.93 -2.06
CA GLY A 530 -7.51 52.75 -1.83
C GLY A 530 -7.69 54.26 -1.96
N GLU A 531 -6.74 54.97 -1.36
CA GLU A 531 -6.12 56.17 -1.91
C GLU A 531 -4.79 56.42 -1.18
N GLU A 532 -3.80 56.82 -1.95
CA GLU A 532 -2.44 57.13 -1.52
C GLU A 532 -2.42 58.21 -0.44
N THR A 533 -1.64 58.03 0.63
CA THR A 533 -0.91 59.15 1.24
C THR A 533 0.40 58.70 1.87
N SER A 534 1.49 59.10 1.22
CA SER A 534 2.84 59.15 1.75
C SER A 534 2.88 59.95 3.06
N ARG A 535 3.23 59.29 4.17
CA ARG A 535 3.78 59.94 5.37
C ARG A 535 5.03 59.18 5.83
N ARG A 536 6.17 59.52 5.22
CA ARG A 536 7.49 59.23 5.77
C ARG A 536 7.69 60.07 7.03
N ALA A 537 7.66 59.46 8.21
CA ALA A 537 8.17 60.08 9.42
C ALA A 537 9.71 60.10 9.34
N LYS A 538 10.29 61.28 9.10
CA LYS A 538 11.72 61.53 9.30
C LYS A 538 12.00 61.46 10.80
N PHE A 539 12.84 60.51 11.21
CA PHE A 539 13.38 60.46 12.55
C PHE A 539 14.68 61.28 12.54
N GLU A 540 14.65 62.50 13.07
CA GLU A 540 15.85 63.30 13.32
C GLU A 540 16.52 62.81 14.61
N VAL A 541 17.79 62.41 14.50
CA VAL A 541 18.63 62.06 15.65
C VAL A 541 19.11 63.37 16.27
N ASN A 542 18.48 63.79 17.36
CA ASN A 542 18.96 64.94 18.13
C ASN A 542 20.33 64.62 18.77
N HIS A 543 21.30 65.48 18.47
CA HIS A 543 22.57 65.58 19.20
C HIS A 543 22.31 65.75 20.70
N ILE A 544 22.91 64.87 21.52
CA ILE A 544 23.00 65.07 22.97
C ILE A 544 24.46 65.28 23.33
N SER A 545 24.68 66.40 24.02
CA SER A 545 25.93 66.98 24.49
C SER A 545 26.67 66.15 25.54
N GLU A 546 27.97 66.39 25.56
CA GLU A 546 29.04 65.81 26.38
C GLU A 546 28.73 65.66 27.87
N THR A 547 28.98 64.45 28.38
CA THR A 547 29.58 64.24 29.70
C THR A 547 30.66 63.17 29.58
N THR A 548 31.88 63.58 29.92
CA THR A 548 33.14 62.85 29.83
C THR A 548 33.22 61.67 30.79
N GLU A 549 33.39 60.45 30.26
CA GLU A 549 34.34 59.41 30.68
C GLU A 549 34.07 58.09 29.91
N GLY A 550 35.05 57.62 29.12
CA GLY A 550 35.00 56.30 28.45
C GLY A 550 35.19 56.28 26.92
N GLN A 551 36.17 57.00 26.37
CA GLN A 551 36.46 57.05 24.91
C GLN A 551 37.34 55.89 24.40
N GLY A 552 36.91 54.63 24.60
CA GLY A 552 37.65 53.46 24.10
C GLY A 552 36.87 52.51 23.18
N GLU A 553 35.54 52.45 23.28
CA GLU A 553 34.75 51.35 22.69
C GLU A 553 33.78 51.78 21.56
N LEU A 554 33.74 53.06 21.17
CA LEU A 554 32.73 53.61 20.24
C LEU A 554 33.24 53.91 18.81
N ASP A 555 34.50 53.58 18.48
CA ASP A 555 35.15 54.01 17.21
C ASP A 555 35.07 52.97 16.05
N LEU A 556 34.26 51.91 16.21
CA LEU A 556 34.17 50.78 15.25
C LEU A 556 32.96 50.84 14.30
N LEU A 557 32.03 51.78 14.48
CA LEU A 557 30.80 51.86 13.68
C LEU A 557 30.85 52.90 12.53
N SER A 558 31.88 53.74 12.45
CA SER A 558 31.98 54.84 11.47
C SER A 558 32.88 54.55 10.26
N LYS A 559 33.63 53.44 10.22
CA LYS A 559 34.67 53.18 9.20
C LYS A 559 34.27 52.25 8.04
N SER A 560 33.04 51.73 7.99
CA SER A 560 32.58 50.85 6.91
C SER A 560 31.88 51.56 5.74
N ALA A 561 31.85 52.89 5.71
CA ALA A 561 31.10 53.68 4.73
C ALA A 561 31.97 54.68 3.95
N SER A 562 33.09 54.24 3.36
CA SER A 562 33.81 55.03 2.34
C SER A 562 34.97 54.26 1.72
N SER A 563 34.77 53.66 0.54
CA SER A 563 35.75 53.62 -0.56
C SER A 563 35.13 53.05 -1.84
N ASN A 564 35.46 53.69 -2.98
CA ASN A 564 35.35 53.26 -4.38
C ASN A 564 34.25 53.90 -5.26
N ASN A 565 34.52 55.14 -5.70
CA ASN A 565 34.50 55.58 -7.12
C ASN A 565 35.98 55.96 -7.42
N GLU A 566 36.62 55.85 -8.58
CA GLU A 566 36.31 55.84 -10.02
C GLU A 566 37.14 54.69 -10.67
N ASP A 567 36.84 54.11 -11.83
CA ASP A 567 37.23 54.67 -13.13
C ASP A 567 36.64 53.90 -14.33
N SER A 568 36.66 54.60 -15.46
CA SER A 568 35.99 54.40 -16.75
C SER A 568 36.55 53.30 -17.70
N ASN A 569 35.65 52.59 -18.42
CA ASN A 569 35.73 52.34 -19.87
C ASN A 569 34.55 51.49 -20.41
N GLN A 570 33.94 51.97 -21.51
CA GLN A 570 32.91 51.26 -22.30
C GLN A 570 33.52 50.14 -23.16
N PRO A 571 32.70 49.17 -23.63
CA PRO A 571 32.24 49.27 -25.03
C PRO A 571 30.77 48.91 -25.24
N GLU A 572 30.19 49.50 -26.29
CA GLU A 572 28.85 49.25 -26.83
C GLU A 572 28.76 47.91 -27.59
N ASN A 573 27.66 47.15 -27.43
CA ASN A 573 26.82 46.71 -28.56
C ASN A 573 25.59 45.86 -28.14
N ASN A 574 24.49 46.10 -28.86
CA ASN A 574 23.16 45.48 -28.91
C ASN A 574 23.03 43.97 -28.61
N SER A 575 21.98 43.59 -27.86
CA SER A 575 20.83 42.82 -28.38
C SER A 575 19.89 42.31 -27.27
N THR A 576 18.62 42.20 -27.63
CA THR A 576 17.45 41.73 -26.87
C THR A 576 17.62 40.34 -26.24
N GLY A 577 17.33 40.20 -24.94
CA GLY A 577 17.18 38.90 -24.28
C GLY A 577 16.74 39.03 -22.82
N LYS A 578 15.75 38.22 -22.40
CA LYS A 578 15.26 38.13 -21.01
C LYS A 578 16.40 37.75 -20.05
N GLU A 579 16.70 38.58 -19.07
CA GLU A 579 17.61 38.21 -17.97
C GLU A 579 16.85 37.40 -16.91
N GLU A 580 17.16 36.10 -16.87
CA GLU A 580 16.95 35.26 -15.69
C GLU A 580 17.89 35.75 -14.57
N LEU A 581 17.34 36.08 -13.41
CA LEU A 581 18.11 36.39 -12.22
C LEU A 581 18.86 35.13 -11.75
N GLU A 582 20.15 35.03 -12.09
CA GLU A 582 21.04 34.02 -11.53
C GLU A 582 21.19 34.24 -10.01
N LEU A 583 20.73 33.25 -9.24
CA LEU A 583 20.86 33.20 -7.78
C LEU A 583 22.33 32.92 -7.42
N ASN A 584 23.03 33.92 -6.89
CA ASN A 584 24.33 33.75 -6.24
C ASN A 584 24.20 32.85 -5.00
N LEU A 585 24.40 31.54 -5.18
CA LEU A 585 24.62 30.61 -4.08
C LEU A 585 26.05 30.85 -3.56
N ASN A 586 26.19 31.52 -2.42
CA ASN A 586 27.49 31.64 -1.73
C ASN A 586 28.07 30.24 -1.46
N SER A 587 29.07 29.84 -2.26
CA SER A 587 29.73 28.53 -2.21
C SER A 587 30.67 28.34 -1.02
N ASN A 588 30.69 29.28 -0.06
CA ASN A 588 31.65 29.37 1.04
C ASN A 588 30.99 29.34 2.45
N ALA A 589 29.86 28.64 2.63
CA ALA A 589 29.27 28.46 3.95
C ALA A 589 30.04 27.40 4.76
N GLU A 590 30.70 27.80 5.85
CA GLU A 590 31.39 26.88 6.76
C GLU A 590 30.38 26.19 7.69
N ILE A 591 30.41 24.86 7.74
CA ILE A 591 29.50 24.05 8.57
C ILE A 591 30.31 23.42 9.71
N ILE A 592 29.94 23.73 10.96
CA ILE A 592 30.55 23.18 12.16
C ILE A 592 29.49 22.41 12.95
N LYS A 593 29.72 21.11 13.15
CA LYS A 593 28.91 20.29 14.04
C LYS A 593 29.43 20.44 15.48
N ILE A 594 28.54 20.74 16.41
CA ILE A 594 28.82 20.97 17.82
C ILE A 594 28.20 19.82 18.61
N GLU A 595 29.02 18.99 19.26
CA GLU A 595 28.52 17.86 20.05
C GLU A 595 27.89 18.33 21.39
N PRO A 596 26.97 17.55 21.99
CA PRO A 596 26.36 17.84 23.29
C PRO A 596 27.38 18.24 24.37
N GLY A 597 27.16 19.40 25.02
CA GLY A 597 28.04 19.92 26.08
C GLY A 597 29.25 20.75 25.62
N GLN A 598 29.54 20.82 24.31
CA GLN A 598 30.68 21.60 23.77
C GLN A 598 30.32 23.03 23.32
N ARG A 599 29.05 23.44 23.47
CA ARG A 599 28.51 24.73 22.98
C ARG A 599 29.31 25.94 23.46
N ASP A 600 29.55 26.05 24.76
CA ASP A 600 30.21 27.22 25.35
C ASP A 600 31.71 27.27 25.03
N TYR A 601 32.34 26.12 24.78
CA TYR A 601 33.75 26.00 24.44
C TYR A 601 34.01 26.40 22.97
N ILE A 602 33.16 25.95 22.04
CA ILE A 602 33.31 26.26 20.60
C ILE A 602 32.91 27.71 20.32
N MET A 603 31.82 28.22 20.92
CA MET A 603 31.41 29.63 20.76
C MET A 603 32.45 30.62 21.31
N LYS A 604 33.20 30.25 22.36
CA LYS A 604 34.29 31.09 22.91
C LYS A 604 35.58 31.04 22.09
N ASN A 605 35.80 29.98 21.30
CA ASN A 605 37.07 29.73 20.60
C ASN A 605 36.98 29.85 19.07
N LEU A 606 35.83 30.26 18.52
CA LEU A 606 35.61 30.40 17.07
C LEU A 606 36.62 31.35 16.39
N HIS A 607 37.20 32.30 17.12
CA HIS A 607 38.25 33.20 16.63
C HIS A 607 39.70 32.68 16.79
N LYS A 608 39.92 31.57 17.53
CA LYS A 608 41.26 31.01 17.80
C LYS A 608 41.56 29.73 17.03
N SER A 609 40.57 29.07 16.43
CA SER A 609 40.75 27.78 15.77
C SER A 609 41.06 27.86 14.27
N LEU A 610 41.58 28.99 13.77
CA LEU A 610 41.99 29.14 12.37
C LEU A 610 43.46 28.75 12.11
N SER A 611 44.18 28.16 13.08
CA SER A 611 45.62 27.84 12.89
C SER A 611 46.16 26.60 13.61
N ALA A 612 45.33 25.59 13.94
CA ALA A 612 45.88 24.36 14.53
C ALA A 612 45.01 23.14 14.23
N ASN A 613 45.36 22.39 13.19
CA ASN A 613 44.97 20.98 13.03
C ASN A 613 46.09 20.21 12.33
N MET A 614 47.15 19.94 13.09
CA MET A 614 48.05 18.81 12.91
C MET A 614 48.31 18.22 14.30
N MET A 615 48.29 16.88 14.39
CA MET A 615 48.53 16.02 15.55
C MET A 615 47.33 15.73 16.47
N MET A 616 46.75 14.54 16.31
CA MET A 616 46.98 13.45 17.27
C MET A 616 46.54 12.10 16.68
N GLN A 617 47.49 11.16 16.72
CA GLN A 617 47.37 9.77 16.33
C GLN A 617 46.93 8.90 17.53
N ASN A 618 46.27 7.79 17.18
CA ASN A 618 46.33 6.47 17.81
C ASN A 618 45.83 6.31 19.26
N ALA A 619 44.67 5.66 19.39
CA ALA A 619 44.38 4.78 20.51
C ALA A 619 43.85 3.43 19.96
N SER A 620 44.73 2.42 20.00
CA SER A 620 44.44 1.02 19.71
C SER A 620 43.55 0.43 20.80
N VAL A 621 42.33 0.01 20.45
CA VAL A 621 41.51 -0.86 21.29
C VAL A 621 41.72 -2.30 20.83
N HIS A 622 42.41 -3.07 21.67
CA HIS A 622 42.40 -4.52 21.59
C HIS A 622 40.97 -5.03 21.84
N THR A 623 40.42 -5.80 20.90
CA THR A 623 39.33 -6.72 21.18
C THR A 623 39.71 -8.11 20.68
N ALA A 624 39.83 -9.02 21.64
CA ALA A 624 40.04 -10.43 21.44
C ALA A 624 38.91 -11.02 20.58
N SER A 625 39.28 -11.65 19.46
CA SER A 625 38.33 -12.33 18.58
C SER A 625 37.98 -13.70 19.13
N ILE A 626 36.72 -13.88 19.53
CA ILE A 626 36.11 -15.21 19.65
C ILE A 626 35.79 -15.66 18.21
N ASN A 627 36.43 -16.75 17.77
CA ASN A 627 36.17 -17.42 16.50
C ASN A 627 34.73 -17.96 16.47
N LYS A 628 33.79 -17.17 15.93
CA LYS A 628 32.51 -17.67 15.40
C LYS A 628 32.63 -17.78 13.88
N PRO A 629 32.05 -18.83 13.25
CA PRO A 629 32.00 -18.92 11.79
C PRO A 629 31.21 -17.73 11.22
N ARG A 630 31.73 -17.15 10.14
CA ARG A 630 31.10 -16.02 9.43
C ARG A 630 29.85 -16.51 8.68
N LEU A 631 28.81 -15.69 8.64
CA LEU A 631 27.58 -15.97 7.92
C LEU A 631 27.73 -15.54 6.45
N LYS A 632 27.52 -16.46 5.50
CA LYS A 632 27.49 -16.12 4.07
C LYS A 632 26.29 -15.23 3.79
N THR A 633 26.53 -13.96 3.54
CA THR A 633 25.51 -12.91 3.52
C THR A 633 25.39 -12.33 2.12
N ALA A 634 24.17 -12.38 1.57
CA ALA A 634 23.81 -11.78 0.29
C ALA A 634 22.84 -10.62 0.49
N ALA A 635 22.80 -9.66 -0.45
CA ALA A 635 21.80 -8.59 -0.43
C ALA A 635 20.85 -8.65 -1.63
N TYR A 636 19.57 -8.33 -1.41
CA TYR A 636 18.57 -8.22 -2.47
C TYR A 636 18.04 -6.78 -2.61
N CYS A 637 18.25 -6.20 -3.80
CA CYS A 637 17.87 -4.84 -4.16
C CYS A 637 16.80 -4.83 -5.27
N ARG A 638 15.86 -3.88 -5.22
CA ARG A 638 14.81 -3.73 -6.26
C ARG A 638 14.35 -2.28 -6.34
N ILE A 639 14.09 -1.75 -7.54
CA ILE A 639 13.42 -0.45 -7.74
C ILE A 639 11.93 -0.66 -8.10
N SER A 640 11.05 0.20 -7.58
CA SER A 640 9.63 0.21 -7.94
C SER A 640 9.36 1.42 -8.84
N THR A 641 8.63 1.21 -9.93
CA THR A 641 8.45 2.19 -11.02
C THR A 641 7.45 3.32 -10.72
N ASP A 642 6.88 3.40 -9.52
CA ASP A 642 5.62 4.15 -9.32
C ASP A 642 5.75 5.38 -8.39
N SER A 643 6.95 5.92 -8.13
CA SER A 643 7.08 7.20 -7.42
C SER A 643 8.31 8.01 -7.82
N GLU A 644 8.10 9.28 -8.20
CA GLU A 644 9.12 10.30 -8.47
C GLU A 644 10.06 10.60 -7.26
N GLU A 645 9.75 10.09 -6.06
CA GLU A 645 10.56 10.33 -4.84
C GLU A 645 11.74 9.36 -4.64
N GLN A 646 11.98 8.39 -5.54
CA GLN A 646 13.06 7.40 -5.40
C GLN A 646 14.30 7.71 -6.26
N LYS A 647 14.96 8.84 -6.01
CA LYS A 647 16.27 9.18 -6.61
C LYS A 647 17.47 8.59 -5.84
N VAL A 648 17.38 7.37 -5.33
CA VAL A 648 18.56 6.59 -4.92
C VAL A 648 18.73 5.52 -5.98
N SER A 649 19.74 5.68 -6.84
CA SER A 649 20.00 4.76 -7.94
C SER A 649 20.16 3.33 -7.43
N LEU A 650 19.84 2.33 -8.25
CA LEU A 650 20.06 0.91 -7.92
C LEU A 650 21.52 0.69 -7.48
N LYS A 651 22.44 1.38 -8.17
CA LYS A 651 23.88 1.40 -7.91
C LYS A 651 24.20 1.88 -6.48
N THR A 652 23.49 2.88 -5.97
CA THR A 652 23.66 3.36 -4.59
C THR A 652 23.15 2.36 -3.54
N GLN A 653 22.09 1.61 -3.83
CA GLN A 653 21.61 0.53 -2.93
C GLN A 653 22.60 -0.64 -2.93
N VAL A 654 23.09 -1.04 -4.11
CA VAL A 654 24.14 -2.05 -4.26
C VAL A 654 25.37 -1.65 -3.45
N ALA A 655 25.91 -0.44 -3.67
CA ALA A 655 27.08 0.05 -2.93
C ALA A 655 26.88 0.08 -1.40
N TYR A 656 25.70 0.50 -0.94
CA TYR A 656 25.36 0.53 0.48
C TYR A 656 25.38 -0.88 1.12
N TYR A 657 24.72 -1.86 0.49
CA TYR A 657 24.71 -3.22 1.01
C TYR A 657 26.06 -3.94 0.85
N THR A 658 26.83 -3.64 -0.20
CA THR A 658 28.23 -4.12 -0.33
C THR A 658 29.05 -3.66 0.86
N TYR A 659 28.96 -2.37 1.20
CA TYR A 659 29.65 -1.80 2.35
C TYR A 659 29.22 -2.44 3.67
N LEU A 660 27.91 -2.60 3.90
CA LEU A 660 27.40 -3.22 5.13
C LEU A 660 27.93 -4.64 5.33
N ILE A 661 27.95 -5.45 4.27
CA ILE A 661 28.42 -6.83 4.33
C ILE A 661 29.94 -6.89 4.56
N LEU A 662 30.71 -6.03 3.88
CA LEU A 662 32.17 -6.05 4.00
C LEU A 662 32.68 -5.44 5.31
N LYS A 663 31.92 -4.51 5.92
CA LYS A 663 32.30 -3.85 7.17
C LYS A 663 32.18 -4.77 8.38
N ASP A 664 31.15 -5.62 8.42
CA ASP A 664 30.89 -6.45 9.60
C ASP A 664 31.74 -7.73 9.56
N PRO A 665 32.65 -7.95 10.52
CA PRO A 665 33.48 -9.14 10.57
C PRO A 665 32.69 -10.45 10.76
N GLN A 666 31.40 -10.38 11.10
CA GLN A 666 30.49 -11.53 11.20
C GLN A 666 29.97 -12.00 9.83
N TYR A 667 30.06 -11.19 8.79
CA TYR A 667 29.53 -11.50 7.47
C TYR A 667 30.64 -11.91 6.49
N GLU A 668 30.30 -12.84 5.61
CA GLU A 668 31.09 -13.23 4.44
C GLU A 668 30.30 -12.84 3.19
N TYR A 669 30.93 -12.17 2.23
CA TYR A 669 30.23 -11.67 1.04
C TYR A 669 29.80 -12.80 0.11
N ALA A 670 28.47 -12.99 -0.03
CA ALA A 670 27.86 -14.02 -0.88
C ALA A 670 27.17 -13.46 -2.14
N GLY A 671 27.29 -12.15 -2.40
CA GLY A 671 26.80 -11.49 -3.62
C GLY A 671 25.68 -10.48 -3.39
N ILE A 672 25.40 -9.68 -4.42
CA ILE A 672 24.27 -8.74 -4.45
C ILE A 672 23.43 -9.03 -5.69
N TYR A 673 22.12 -9.15 -5.46
CA TYR A 673 21.13 -9.53 -6.44
C TYR A 673 20.17 -8.37 -6.62
N ALA A 674 20.10 -7.82 -7.82
CA ALA A 674 19.43 -6.55 -8.07
C ALA A 674 18.54 -6.62 -9.32
N ASP A 675 17.22 -6.45 -9.15
CA ASP A 675 16.27 -6.44 -10.28
C ASP A 675 15.93 -4.98 -10.70
N GLU A 676 16.13 -4.66 -11.99
CA GLU A 676 15.72 -3.38 -12.60
C GLU A 676 14.24 -3.38 -12.99
N GLY A 677 13.55 -2.26 -12.73
CA GLY A 677 12.10 -2.16 -12.76
C GLY A 677 11.48 -2.19 -14.17
N ILE A 678 11.18 -3.38 -14.71
CA ILE A 678 10.27 -3.57 -15.85
C ILE A 678 8.98 -4.22 -15.35
N SER A 679 7.93 -3.40 -15.19
CA SER A 679 6.52 -3.77 -14.94
C SER A 679 6.29 -5.07 -14.15
N GLY A 680 6.39 -5.02 -12.82
CA GLY A 680 6.30 -6.18 -11.93
C GLY A 680 4.90 -6.80 -11.77
N ARG A 681 4.33 -7.38 -12.84
CA ARG A 681 3.07 -8.14 -12.75
C ARG A 681 3.28 -9.66 -12.67
N SER A 682 4.51 -10.17 -12.74
CA SER A 682 4.83 -11.60 -12.67
C SER A 682 6.18 -11.88 -11.99
N MET A 683 6.28 -12.94 -11.17
CA MET A 683 7.54 -13.49 -10.63
C MET A 683 8.52 -13.91 -11.74
N LYS A 684 8.03 -14.15 -12.97
CA LYS A 684 8.85 -14.54 -14.13
C LYS A 684 9.88 -13.48 -14.56
N ASN A 685 9.72 -12.23 -14.13
CA ASN A 685 10.61 -11.12 -14.50
C ASN A 685 11.60 -10.75 -13.38
N ARG A 686 11.73 -11.57 -12.32
CA ARG A 686 12.65 -11.33 -11.18
C ARG A 686 13.85 -12.28 -11.27
N THR A 687 14.64 -12.12 -12.31
CA THR A 687 15.72 -13.06 -12.65
C THR A 687 16.79 -13.12 -11.55
N GLU A 688 17.14 -11.99 -10.94
CA GLU A 688 18.17 -11.96 -9.89
C GLU A 688 17.61 -12.44 -8.54
N PHE A 689 16.32 -12.22 -8.26
CA PHE A 689 15.68 -12.82 -7.10
C PHE A 689 15.62 -14.35 -7.18
N LEU A 690 15.26 -14.89 -8.35
CA LEU A 690 15.21 -16.34 -8.55
C LEU A 690 16.61 -16.96 -8.41
N LYS A 691 17.63 -16.30 -8.97
CA LYS A 691 19.03 -16.69 -8.81
C LYS A 691 19.47 -16.71 -7.35
N LEU A 692 19.10 -15.69 -6.56
CA LEU A 692 19.35 -15.69 -5.11
C LEU A 692 18.74 -16.90 -4.42
N LEU A 693 17.49 -17.26 -4.75
CA LEU A 693 16.83 -18.43 -4.15
C LEU A 693 17.50 -19.76 -4.53
N GLU A 694 18.05 -19.87 -5.74
CA GLU A 694 18.85 -21.03 -6.16
C GLU A 694 20.16 -21.13 -5.37
N GLU A 695 20.86 -20.02 -5.16
CA GLU A 695 22.08 -19.94 -4.35
C GLU A 695 21.82 -20.28 -2.87
N CYS A 696 20.64 -19.89 -2.36
CA CYS A 696 20.16 -20.33 -1.04
C CYS A 696 19.95 -21.85 -0.99
N LYS A 697 19.30 -22.44 -2.00
CA LYS A 697 19.09 -23.89 -2.09
C LYS A 697 20.40 -24.67 -2.19
N ALA A 698 21.41 -24.10 -2.83
CA ALA A 698 22.76 -24.67 -2.94
C ALA A 698 23.59 -24.55 -1.65
N GLY A 699 23.13 -23.82 -0.63
CA GLY A 699 23.87 -23.61 0.63
C GLY A 699 25.00 -22.58 0.53
N ASN A 700 24.95 -21.71 -0.47
CA ASN A 700 25.93 -20.64 -0.68
C ASN A 700 25.59 -19.34 0.06
N VAL A 701 24.39 -19.25 0.65
CA VAL A 701 23.89 -18.08 1.37
C VAL A 701 23.21 -18.53 2.66
N ASP A 702 23.59 -17.94 3.80
CA ASP A 702 23.00 -18.17 5.12
C ASP A 702 22.08 -17.02 5.57
N LEU A 703 22.33 -15.81 5.05
CA LEU A 703 21.59 -14.59 5.40
C LEU A 703 21.31 -13.73 4.16
N ILE A 704 20.07 -13.27 4.01
CA ILE A 704 19.65 -12.29 3.00
C ILE A 704 19.38 -10.94 3.68
N LEU A 705 20.06 -9.89 3.24
CA LEU A 705 19.77 -8.51 3.63
C LEU A 705 18.86 -7.86 2.58
N THR A 706 17.76 -7.24 3.00
CA THR A 706 16.90 -6.50 2.08
C THR A 706 16.21 -5.33 2.76
N LYS A 707 15.87 -4.29 1.98
CA LYS A 707 15.37 -3.04 2.55
C LYS A 707 14.03 -3.19 3.25
N SER A 708 13.11 -3.99 2.72
CA SER A 708 11.79 -4.19 3.34
C SER A 708 11.07 -5.42 2.80
N ILE A 709 10.02 -5.85 3.52
CA ILE A 709 9.11 -6.93 3.07
C ILE A 709 8.59 -6.65 1.65
N SER A 710 8.16 -5.41 1.39
CA SER A 710 7.64 -4.98 0.08
C SER A 710 8.66 -5.05 -1.08
N ARG A 711 9.96 -5.00 -0.76
CA ARG A 711 11.04 -5.15 -1.74
C ARG A 711 11.27 -6.61 -2.06
N PHE A 712 11.28 -7.45 -1.03
CA PHE A 712 11.43 -8.90 -1.10
C PHE A 712 10.24 -9.60 -1.77
N SER A 713 9.01 -9.15 -1.52
CA SER A 713 7.80 -9.65 -2.19
C SER A 713 6.73 -8.57 -2.32
N ARG A 714 5.92 -8.63 -3.39
CA ARG A 714 4.75 -7.75 -3.56
C ARG A 714 3.51 -8.28 -2.82
N ASN A 715 3.45 -9.59 -2.61
CA ASN A 715 2.39 -10.26 -1.86
C ASN A 715 2.99 -10.79 -0.57
N ALA A 716 2.37 -10.46 0.55
CA ALA A 716 2.86 -10.88 1.84
C ALA A 716 2.59 -12.37 2.12
N LEU A 717 1.64 -13.00 1.41
CA LEU A 717 1.52 -14.47 1.35
C LEU A 717 2.72 -15.12 0.65
N ASP A 718 3.08 -14.65 -0.56
CA ASP A 718 4.27 -15.12 -1.27
C ASP A 718 5.53 -14.91 -0.41
N CYS A 719 5.61 -13.80 0.35
CA CYS A 719 6.71 -13.54 1.27
C CYS A 719 6.82 -14.62 2.36
N LEU A 720 5.70 -15.00 2.98
CA LEU A 720 5.66 -16.06 3.97
C LEU A 720 6.07 -17.41 3.37
N GLU A 721 5.56 -17.74 2.20
CA GLU A 721 5.90 -18.99 1.50
C GLU A 721 7.41 -19.07 1.22
N GLN A 722 8.02 -17.99 0.71
CA GLN A 722 9.46 -17.95 0.48
C GLN A 722 10.25 -18.06 1.78
N ILE A 723 9.86 -17.37 2.85
CA ILE A 723 10.56 -17.44 4.15
C ILE A 723 10.46 -18.84 4.75
N ARG A 724 9.29 -19.49 4.68
CA ARG A 724 9.10 -20.87 5.15
C ARG A 724 9.94 -21.84 4.35
N MET A 725 9.97 -21.68 3.02
CA MET A 725 10.82 -22.48 2.14
C MET A 725 12.30 -22.32 2.51
N LEU A 726 12.79 -21.08 2.68
CA LEU A 726 14.17 -20.79 3.07
C LEU A 726 14.56 -21.37 4.43
N LYS A 727 13.64 -21.36 5.41
CA LYS A 727 13.83 -22.00 6.72
C LYS A 727 13.84 -23.54 6.65
N SER A 728 13.10 -24.11 5.70
CA SER A 728 13.00 -25.56 5.52
C SER A 728 14.15 -26.19 4.73
N LEU A 729 15.07 -25.38 4.21
CA LEU A 729 16.24 -25.87 3.49
C LEU A 729 17.19 -26.65 4.43
N PRO A 730 18.00 -27.59 3.89
CA PRO A 730 18.99 -28.33 4.67
C PRO A 730 19.96 -27.42 5.45
N SER A 731 20.32 -26.28 4.86
CA SER A 731 20.93 -25.14 5.55
C SER A 731 19.89 -24.02 5.65
N PRO A 732 19.35 -23.73 6.84
CA PRO A 732 18.31 -22.71 7.00
C PRO A 732 18.85 -21.34 6.64
N VAL A 733 18.18 -20.66 5.72
CA VAL A 733 18.52 -19.30 5.31
C VAL A 733 17.60 -18.30 5.98
N TYR A 734 18.18 -17.26 6.58
CA TYR A 734 17.42 -16.20 7.24
C TYR A 734 17.37 -14.94 6.39
N VAL A 735 16.38 -14.08 6.64
CA VAL A 735 16.19 -12.80 5.97
C VAL A 735 16.15 -11.73 7.04
N TYR A 736 16.86 -10.64 6.81
CA TYR A 736 16.78 -9.43 7.61
C TYR A 736 16.13 -8.31 6.80
N PHE A 737 14.98 -7.86 7.27
CA PHE A 737 14.23 -6.73 6.73
C PHE A 737 14.62 -5.46 7.47
N GLU A 738 15.35 -4.58 6.81
CA GLU A 738 15.90 -3.36 7.44
C GLU A 738 14.82 -2.38 7.89
N LYS A 739 13.80 -2.12 7.05
CA LYS A 739 12.74 -1.16 7.34
C LYS A 739 11.85 -1.61 8.49
N GLU A 740 11.41 -2.87 8.47
CA GLU A 740 10.56 -3.43 9.52
C GLU A 740 11.37 -3.90 10.75
N ASN A 741 12.71 -3.85 10.68
CA ASN A 741 13.65 -4.39 11.66
C ASN A 741 13.32 -5.83 12.10
N ILE A 742 12.99 -6.69 11.12
CA ILE A 742 12.60 -8.08 11.35
C ILE A 742 13.73 -9.01 10.92
N HIS A 743 14.20 -9.83 11.85
CA HIS A 743 15.10 -10.94 11.58
C HIS A 743 14.31 -12.26 11.57
N THR A 744 14.25 -12.98 10.45
CA THR A 744 13.40 -14.18 10.36
C THR A 744 13.87 -15.36 11.21
N LYS A 745 15.08 -15.28 11.77
CA LYS A 745 15.57 -16.23 12.78
C LYS A 745 14.76 -16.20 14.08
N ASP A 746 14.14 -15.07 14.41
CA ASP A 746 13.37 -14.94 15.64
C ASP A 746 12.03 -15.68 15.54
N GLU A 747 11.65 -16.46 16.55
CA GLU A 747 10.41 -17.24 16.56
C GLU A 747 9.14 -16.36 16.41
N LYS A 748 9.20 -15.11 16.90
CA LYS A 748 8.09 -14.14 16.80
C LYS A 748 7.94 -13.49 15.42
N SER A 749 8.95 -13.64 14.54
CA SER A 749 8.95 -13.04 13.21
C SER A 749 7.83 -13.59 12.33
N GLU A 750 7.49 -14.87 12.45
CA GLU A 750 6.48 -15.51 11.60
C GLU A 750 5.06 -14.98 11.86
N LEU A 751 4.74 -14.71 13.12
CA LEU A 751 3.49 -14.05 13.50
C LEU A 751 3.43 -12.63 12.93
N MET A 752 4.52 -11.85 13.04
CA MET A 752 4.55 -10.49 12.50
C MET A 752 4.43 -10.48 10.98
N ILE A 753 5.12 -11.37 10.26
CA ILE A 753 5.03 -11.46 8.81
C ILE A 753 3.62 -11.90 8.38
N SER A 754 2.93 -12.75 9.15
CA SER A 754 1.52 -13.12 8.90
C SER A 754 0.54 -11.96 9.08
N ILE A 755 0.81 -11.08 10.05
CA ILE A 755 0.02 -9.86 10.26
C ILE A 755 0.24 -8.87 9.11
N PHE A 756 1.49 -8.59 8.74
CA PHE A 756 1.80 -7.77 7.56
C PHE A 756 1.24 -8.39 6.26
N GLY A 757 1.26 -9.73 6.20
CA GLY A 757 0.47 -10.62 5.34
C GLY A 757 -0.94 -10.11 5.06
N SER A 758 -1.71 -10.12 6.15
CA SER A 758 -3.13 -9.86 6.17
C SER A 758 -3.45 -8.40 5.84
N ILE A 759 -2.65 -7.45 6.37
CA ILE A 759 -2.85 -6.01 6.15
C ILE A 759 -2.63 -5.64 4.68
N ALA A 760 -1.54 -6.12 4.06
CA ALA A 760 -1.25 -5.84 2.66
C ALA A 760 -2.30 -6.46 1.70
N GLN A 761 -2.83 -7.62 2.07
CA GLN A 761 -3.93 -8.27 1.36
C GLN A 761 -5.20 -7.42 1.43
N GLU A 762 -5.57 -6.92 2.61
CA GLU A 762 -6.75 -6.08 2.82
C GLU A 762 -6.66 -4.74 2.07
N GLU A 763 -5.51 -4.06 2.08
CA GLU A 763 -5.31 -2.82 1.31
C GLU A 763 -5.44 -3.03 -0.20
N SER A 764 -4.94 -4.16 -0.71
CA SER A 764 -5.04 -4.50 -2.14
C SER A 764 -6.48 -4.79 -2.55
N VAL A 765 -7.25 -5.50 -1.71
CA VAL A 765 -8.67 -5.79 -1.92
C VAL A 765 -9.48 -4.49 -1.89
N ASN A 766 -9.30 -3.66 -0.86
CA ASN A 766 -10.02 -2.40 -0.68
C ASN A 766 -9.79 -1.41 -1.85
N MET A 767 -8.56 -1.33 -2.37
CA MET A 767 -8.25 -0.48 -3.52
C MET A 767 -8.93 -0.99 -4.80
N GLY A 768 -8.93 -2.31 -5.02
CA GLY A 768 -9.62 -2.95 -6.13
C GLY A 768 -11.14 -2.72 -6.08
N GLU A 769 -11.74 -2.85 -4.90
CA GLU A 769 -13.17 -2.64 -4.68
C GLU A 769 -13.59 -1.18 -4.89
N ALA A 770 -12.82 -0.21 -4.38
CA ALA A 770 -13.08 1.21 -4.57
C ALA A 770 -13.03 1.61 -6.06
N MET A 771 -12.05 1.11 -6.81
CA MET A 771 -11.96 1.33 -8.26
C MET A 771 -13.12 0.68 -9.01
N ALA A 772 -13.50 -0.55 -8.65
CA ALA A 772 -14.62 -1.26 -9.26
C ALA A 772 -15.97 -0.58 -8.96
N TRP A 773 -16.14 -0.03 -7.76
CA TRP A 773 -17.31 0.76 -7.38
C TRP A 773 -17.40 2.05 -8.20
N GLY A 774 -16.30 2.80 -8.33
CA GLY A 774 -16.26 4.02 -9.15
C GLY A 774 -16.64 3.76 -10.61
N LYS A 775 -16.08 2.72 -11.24
CA LYS A 775 -16.42 2.36 -12.63
C LYS A 775 -17.88 1.91 -12.79
N ARG A 776 -18.45 1.21 -11.81
CA ARG A 776 -19.88 0.84 -11.80
C ARG A 776 -20.78 2.08 -11.72
N ARG A 777 -20.42 3.06 -10.88
CA ARG A 777 -21.17 4.32 -10.75
C ARG A 777 -21.20 5.13 -12.05
N TYR A 778 -20.11 5.09 -12.82
CA TYR A 778 -20.06 5.71 -14.15
C TYR A 778 -20.94 4.94 -15.16
N ALA A 779 -20.89 3.61 -15.16
CA ALA A 779 -21.72 2.79 -16.04
C ALA A 779 -23.23 2.94 -15.76
N GLU A 780 -23.62 3.05 -14.48
CA GLU A 780 -24.99 3.34 -14.06
C GLU A 780 -25.51 4.67 -14.63
N ARG A 781 -24.63 5.65 -14.81
CA ARG A 781 -24.94 6.96 -15.41
C ARG A 781 -24.84 6.94 -16.94
N GLY A 782 -24.61 5.79 -17.56
CA GLY A 782 -24.43 5.64 -19.01
C GLY A 782 -23.06 6.10 -19.52
N ILE A 783 -22.10 6.41 -18.64
CA ILE A 783 -20.77 6.92 -19.00
C ILE A 783 -19.79 5.74 -18.98
N VAL A 784 -19.51 5.14 -20.13
CA VAL A 784 -18.50 4.08 -20.27
C VAL A 784 -17.58 4.41 -21.43
N ASN A 785 -16.27 4.43 -21.17
CA ASN A 785 -15.26 4.80 -22.16
C ASN A 785 -14.33 3.61 -22.43
N PRO A 786 -14.74 2.64 -23.27
CA PRO A 786 -13.91 1.51 -23.64
C PRO A 786 -12.70 1.97 -24.48
N SER A 787 -11.50 1.53 -24.09
CA SER A 787 -10.24 1.98 -24.70
C SER A 787 -9.94 1.34 -26.06
N VAL A 788 -10.54 0.19 -26.37
CA VAL A 788 -10.31 -0.58 -27.59
C VAL A 788 -11.61 -0.67 -28.38
N ALA A 789 -11.59 -0.22 -29.64
CA ALA A 789 -12.73 -0.35 -30.55
C ALA A 789 -12.82 -1.77 -31.14
N PRO A 790 -14.04 -2.32 -31.28
CA PRO A 790 -14.28 -3.60 -31.95
C PRO A 790 -14.17 -3.46 -33.48
N TYR A 791 -13.95 -4.58 -34.18
CA TYR A 791 -13.88 -4.62 -35.65
C TYR A 791 -15.12 -3.97 -36.29
N GLY A 792 -14.95 -3.17 -37.34
CA GLY A 792 -16.01 -2.29 -37.87
C GLY A 792 -15.95 -0.86 -37.36
N TYR A 793 -15.16 -0.58 -36.31
CA TYR A 793 -15.06 0.72 -35.67
C TYR A 793 -13.60 1.11 -35.39
N ARG A 794 -13.30 2.42 -35.37
CA ARG A 794 -12.04 2.94 -34.83
C ARG A 794 -12.27 3.94 -33.71
N THR A 795 -11.32 4.01 -32.79
CA THR A 795 -11.31 5.02 -31.72
C THR A 795 -10.79 6.35 -32.27
N VAL A 796 -11.61 7.40 -32.21
CA VAL A 796 -11.21 8.77 -32.60
C VAL A 796 -10.72 9.55 -31.38
N ARG A 797 -11.43 9.41 -30.25
CA ARG A 797 -11.06 9.93 -28.92
C ARG A 797 -11.38 8.88 -27.87
N LYS A 798 -10.81 8.97 -26.67
CA LYS A 798 -11.09 8.01 -25.57
C LYS A 798 -12.61 7.91 -25.32
N GLY A 799 -13.21 6.78 -25.69
CA GLY A 799 -14.64 6.51 -25.54
C GLY A 799 -15.50 6.77 -26.77
N GLU A 800 -14.99 7.43 -27.82
CA GLU A 800 -15.74 7.75 -29.05
C GLU A 800 -15.32 6.83 -30.20
N TRP A 801 -16.30 6.11 -30.75
CA TRP A 801 -16.11 5.15 -31.85
C TRP A 801 -16.76 5.65 -33.14
N GLU A 802 -15.99 5.62 -34.22
CA GLU A 802 -16.45 5.94 -35.57
C GLU A 802 -16.47 4.68 -36.43
N VAL A 803 -17.49 4.56 -37.30
CA VAL A 803 -17.67 3.41 -38.20
C VAL A 803 -16.60 3.43 -39.30
N VAL A 804 -15.91 2.31 -39.49
CA VAL A 804 -15.03 2.09 -40.64
C VAL A 804 -15.84 1.39 -41.73
N GLU A 805 -16.21 2.13 -42.77
CA GLU A 805 -17.21 1.66 -43.76
C GLU A 805 -16.77 0.40 -44.52
N GLU A 806 -15.46 0.24 -44.79
CA GLU A 806 -14.90 -0.96 -45.42
C GLU A 806 -15.17 -2.23 -44.59
N GLU A 807 -14.91 -2.16 -43.29
CA GLU A 807 -15.14 -3.27 -42.34
C GLU A 807 -16.63 -3.46 -42.03
N ALA A 808 -17.39 -2.36 -41.94
CA ALA A 808 -18.83 -2.37 -41.74
C ALA A 808 -19.57 -3.08 -42.88
N THR A 809 -19.10 -2.92 -44.12
CA THR A 809 -19.65 -3.61 -45.29
C THR A 809 -19.52 -5.13 -45.15
N ILE A 810 -18.39 -5.62 -44.63
CA ILE A 810 -18.16 -7.05 -44.37
C ILE A 810 -19.11 -7.54 -43.27
N ILE A 811 -19.29 -6.77 -42.20
CA ILE A 811 -20.24 -7.11 -41.13
C ILE A 811 -21.67 -7.21 -41.67
N ARG A 812 -22.15 -6.24 -42.45
CA ARG A 812 -23.48 -6.31 -43.08
C ARG A 812 -23.61 -7.52 -44.01
N ARG A 813 -22.55 -7.87 -44.75
CA ARG A 813 -22.50 -9.07 -45.59
C ARG A 813 -22.64 -10.34 -44.76
N ILE A 814 -21.92 -10.46 -43.63
CA ILE A 814 -22.02 -11.60 -42.71
C ILE A 814 -23.46 -11.80 -42.21
N TYR A 815 -24.13 -10.72 -41.79
CA TYR A 815 -25.54 -10.77 -41.37
C TYR A 815 -26.46 -11.23 -42.51
N ARG A 816 -26.29 -10.67 -43.71
CA ARG A 816 -27.06 -11.06 -44.90
C ARG A 816 -26.87 -12.52 -45.28
N MET A 817 -25.64 -13.02 -45.27
CA MET A 817 -25.32 -14.41 -45.61
C MET A 817 -25.99 -15.39 -44.64
N LEU A 818 -26.00 -15.09 -43.33
CA LEU A 818 -26.69 -15.93 -42.36
C LEU A 818 -28.20 -15.94 -42.59
N LEU A 819 -28.81 -14.77 -42.85
CA LEU A 819 -30.24 -14.65 -43.14
C LEU A 819 -30.64 -15.37 -44.44
N SER A 820 -29.75 -15.42 -45.43
CA SER A 820 -29.95 -16.21 -46.66
C SER A 820 -29.84 -17.73 -46.47
N GLY A 821 -29.61 -18.21 -45.24
CA GLY A 821 -29.60 -19.64 -44.91
C GLY A 821 -28.22 -20.27 -44.84
N LYS A 822 -27.12 -19.55 -45.16
CA LYS A 822 -25.76 -20.09 -45.02
C LYS A 822 -25.44 -20.42 -43.55
N SER A 823 -24.66 -21.47 -43.34
CA SER A 823 -24.11 -21.85 -42.04
C SER A 823 -22.90 -20.98 -41.68
N ILE A 824 -22.61 -20.84 -40.39
CA ILE A 824 -21.41 -20.09 -39.93
C ILE A 824 -20.13 -20.67 -40.56
N HIS A 825 -20.10 -21.98 -40.80
CA HIS A 825 -18.98 -22.66 -41.46
C HIS A 825 -18.81 -22.23 -42.91
N GLU A 826 -19.89 -22.21 -43.69
CA GLU A 826 -19.87 -21.74 -45.09
C GLU A 826 -19.45 -20.28 -45.18
N ILE A 827 -19.98 -19.42 -44.30
CA ILE A 827 -19.59 -18.00 -44.23
C ILE A 827 -18.09 -17.88 -43.95
N THR A 828 -17.56 -18.65 -42.99
CA THR A 828 -16.13 -18.64 -42.64
C THR A 828 -15.27 -19.06 -43.83
N LYS A 829 -15.65 -20.15 -44.51
CA LYS A 829 -14.92 -20.69 -45.65
C LYS A 829 -14.88 -19.70 -46.81
N GLU A 830 -16.01 -19.08 -47.13
CA GLU A 830 -16.13 -18.11 -48.22
C GLU A 830 -15.27 -16.86 -47.96
N LEU A 831 -15.36 -16.26 -46.76
CA LEU A 831 -14.55 -15.09 -46.40
C LEU A 831 -13.04 -15.40 -46.41
N SER A 832 -12.64 -16.59 -45.94
CA SER A 832 -11.23 -17.02 -45.98
C SER A 832 -10.74 -17.31 -47.41
N MET A 833 -11.57 -17.88 -48.28
CA MET A 833 -11.22 -18.15 -49.69
C MET A 833 -11.03 -16.86 -50.48
N GLU A 834 -11.83 -15.84 -50.18
CA GLU A 834 -11.75 -14.51 -50.78
C GLU A 834 -10.61 -13.65 -50.19
N LYS A 835 -9.85 -14.18 -49.22
CA LYS A 835 -8.73 -13.49 -48.54
C LYS A 835 -9.13 -12.14 -47.91
N ILE A 836 -10.36 -12.04 -47.41
CA ILE A 836 -10.83 -10.84 -46.72
C ILE A 836 -10.15 -10.76 -45.34
N LYS A 837 -9.50 -9.64 -45.02
CA LYS A 837 -8.83 -9.44 -43.73
C LYS A 837 -9.85 -9.36 -42.59
N GLY A 838 -9.74 -10.29 -41.64
CA GLY A 838 -10.53 -10.32 -40.40
C GLY A 838 -9.96 -9.43 -39.29
N PRO A 839 -10.56 -9.46 -38.09
CA PRO A 839 -10.12 -8.68 -36.94
C PRO A 839 -8.62 -8.90 -36.63
N GLY A 840 -7.87 -7.81 -36.48
CA GLY A 840 -6.42 -7.84 -36.25
C GLY A 840 -5.56 -8.10 -37.50
N GLY A 841 -6.15 -8.08 -38.70
CA GLY A 841 -5.42 -8.23 -39.97
C GLY A 841 -5.22 -9.67 -40.44
N ASN A 842 -5.86 -10.65 -39.80
CA ASN A 842 -5.73 -12.06 -40.15
C ASN A 842 -6.41 -12.39 -41.48
N GLU A 843 -5.73 -13.10 -42.38
CA GLU A 843 -6.31 -13.54 -43.67
C GLU A 843 -7.25 -14.74 -43.54
N GLN A 844 -7.22 -15.44 -42.40
CA GLN A 844 -8.05 -16.61 -42.12
C GLN A 844 -9.13 -16.26 -41.09
N TRP A 845 -10.38 -16.42 -41.48
CA TRP A 845 -11.51 -16.26 -40.55
C TRP A 845 -11.69 -17.50 -39.67
N HIS A 846 -12.00 -17.27 -38.39
CA HIS A 846 -12.34 -18.32 -37.45
C HIS A 846 -13.84 -18.36 -37.18
N LEU A 847 -14.39 -19.57 -37.00
CA LEU A 847 -15.79 -19.79 -36.66
C LEU A 847 -16.24 -19.00 -35.42
N GLN A 848 -15.38 -18.90 -34.39
CA GLN A 848 -15.70 -18.17 -33.17
C GLN A 848 -15.78 -16.66 -33.41
N THR A 849 -14.96 -16.12 -34.32
CA THR A 849 -14.98 -14.71 -34.68
C THR A 849 -16.32 -14.32 -35.30
N ILE A 850 -16.78 -15.09 -36.29
CA ILE A 850 -18.10 -14.84 -36.92
C ILE A 850 -19.23 -15.01 -35.92
N ARG A 851 -19.16 -16.05 -35.06
CA ARG A 851 -20.15 -16.26 -33.99
C ARG A 851 -20.22 -15.09 -33.02
N ASN A 852 -19.07 -14.52 -32.63
CA ASN A 852 -19.00 -13.35 -31.76
C ASN A 852 -19.56 -12.11 -32.47
N ILE A 853 -19.25 -11.90 -33.75
CA ILE A 853 -19.78 -10.77 -34.53
C ILE A 853 -21.31 -10.81 -34.56
N LEU A 854 -21.89 -11.95 -34.94
CA LEU A 854 -23.33 -12.10 -35.05
C LEU A 854 -24.09 -11.94 -33.73
N ARG A 855 -23.46 -12.20 -32.57
CA ARG A 855 -24.10 -12.16 -31.24
C ARG A 855 -23.84 -10.87 -30.46
N ASN A 856 -22.87 -10.07 -30.86
CA ASN A 856 -22.47 -8.91 -30.07
C ASN A 856 -23.45 -7.74 -30.30
N GLU A 857 -23.95 -7.17 -29.21
CA GLU A 857 -24.90 -6.05 -29.22
C GLU A 857 -24.27 -4.72 -29.68
N ILE A 858 -22.94 -4.65 -29.72
CA ILE A 858 -22.18 -3.52 -30.28
C ILE A 858 -22.62 -3.20 -31.71
N TYR A 859 -22.87 -4.20 -32.56
CA TYR A 859 -23.17 -3.92 -33.96
C TYR A 859 -24.54 -3.26 -34.20
N ARG A 860 -25.42 -3.29 -33.20
CA ARG A 860 -26.70 -2.54 -33.19
C ARG A 860 -26.62 -1.20 -32.43
N GLY A 861 -25.43 -0.76 -32.04
CA GLY A 861 -25.19 0.52 -31.37
C GLY A 861 -25.30 0.49 -29.83
N ASN A 862 -25.49 -0.68 -29.22
CA ASN A 862 -25.62 -0.82 -27.77
C ASN A 862 -24.33 -1.35 -27.13
N TYR A 863 -24.11 -1.05 -25.85
CA TYR A 863 -22.95 -1.54 -25.10
C TYR A 863 -23.37 -2.18 -23.78
N LEU A 864 -23.06 -3.46 -23.57
CA LEU A 864 -23.30 -4.14 -22.29
C LEU A 864 -22.03 -4.17 -21.43
N TYR A 865 -22.03 -3.38 -20.35
CA TYR A 865 -20.96 -3.32 -19.37
C TYR A 865 -21.08 -4.46 -18.34
N GLN A 866 -19.92 -4.95 -17.86
CA GLN A 866 -19.79 -5.97 -16.81
C GLN A 866 -20.24 -7.40 -17.18
N LYS A 867 -19.99 -7.82 -18.43
CA LYS A 867 -20.17 -9.23 -18.88
C LYS A 867 -19.29 -10.23 -18.12
N ALA A 868 -18.21 -9.76 -17.51
CA ALA A 868 -17.29 -10.54 -16.69
C ALA A 868 -16.81 -9.69 -15.51
N TYR A 869 -16.40 -10.35 -14.43
CA TYR A 869 -15.82 -9.70 -13.26
C TYR A 869 -14.69 -10.55 -12.67
N ILE A 870 -13.86 -9.94 -11.83
CA ILE A 870 -12.79 -10.63 -11.13
C ILE A 870 -13.40 -11.22 -9.86
N LYS A 871 -13.45 -12.55 -9.75
CA LYS A 871 -13.99 -13.23 -8.56
C LYS A 871 -13.02 -13.21 -7.40
N ASP A 872 -11.73 -13.33 -7.72
CA ASP A 872 -10.63 -13.32 -6.76
C ASP A 872 -9.56 -12.34 -7.26
N THR A 873 -9.32 -11.29 -6.48
CA THR A 873 -8.32 -10.25 -6.77
C THR A 873 -6.88 -10.77 -6.68
N ILE A 874 -6.64 -11.87 -5.96
CA ILE A 874 -5.32 -12.48 -5.76
C ILE A 874 -4.98 -13.33 -6.98
N GLU A 875 -5.84 -14.27 -7.35
CA GLU A 875 -5.65 -15.13 -8.54
C GLU A 875 -5.92 -14.40 -9.87
N LYS A 876 -6.52 -13.19 -9.80
CA LYS A 876 -7.01 -12.41 -10.96
C LYS A 876 -7.92 -13.23 -11.88
N LYS A 877 -8.67 -14.16 -11.30
CA LYS A 877 -9.53 -15.06 -12.05
C LYS A 877 -10.75 -14.29 -12.54
N VAL A 878 -10.75 -13.99 -13.84
CA VAL A 878 -11.89 -13.39 -14.54
C VAL A 878 -12.92 -14.48 -14.79
N VAL A 879 -14.11 -14.30 -14.23
CA VAL A 879 -15.26 -15.18 -14.44
C VAL A 879 -16.35 -14.43 -15.18
N MET A 880 -17.14 -15.17 -15.95
CA MET A 880 -18.29 -14.60 -16.65
C MET A 880 -19.39 -14.27 -15.65
N ASN A 881 -19.96 -13.08 -15.76
CA ASN A 881 -21.04 -12.62 -14.90
C ASN A 881 -22.36 -13.23 -15.40
N ARG A 882 -22.92 -14.14 -14.61
CA ARG A 882 -24.20 -14.82 -14.84
C ARG A 882 -25.34 -14.26 -13.99
N GLY A 883 -25.10 -13.14 -13.31
CA GLY A 883 -26.06 -12.49 -12.41
C GLY A 883 -25.50 -12.21 -11.01
N GLU A 884 -24.25 -12.55 -10.74
CA GLU A 884 -23.60 -12.29 -9.45
C GLU A 884 -23.36 -10.79 -9.21
N LEU A 885 -23.21 -9.99 -10.27
CA LEU A 885 -23.09 -8.54 -10.21
C LEU A 885 -24.03 -7.87 -11.23
N PRO A 886 -24.49 -6.63 -10.99
CA PRO A 886 -25.33 -5.93 -11.95
C PRO A 886 -24.59 -5.72 -13.29
N GLN A 887 -25.31 -5.94 -14.39
CA GLN A 887 -24.87 -5.61 -15.75
C GLN A 887 -25.63 -4.37 -16.20
N TYR A 888 -24.96 -3.47 -16.93
CA TYR A 888 -25.54 -2.22 -17.38
C TYR A 888 -25.56 -2.20 -18.90
N LEU A 889 -26.76 -2.19 -19.49
CA LEU A 889 -26.96 -2.03 -20.93
C LEU A 889 -27.10 -0.55 -21.24
N ILE A 890 -26.22 -0.04 -22.09
CA ILE A 890 -26.20 1.35 -22.54
C ILE A 890 -26.70 1.36 -23.98
N GLU A 891 -27.89 1.91 -24.17
CA GLU A 891 -28.51 2.03 -25.49
C GLU A 891 -27.93 3.21 -26.26
N ASN A 892 -27.81 3.07 -27.59
CA ASN A 892 -27.32 4.12 -28.48
C ASN A 892 -25.95 4.71 -28.08
N HIS A 893 -25.07 3.87 -27.51
CA HIS A 893 -23.73 4.26 -27.11
C HIS A 893 -22.90 4.77 -28.30
N HIS A 894 -23.09 4.18 -29.48
CA HIS A 894 -22.36 4.54 -30.70
C HIS A 894 -23.20 4.26 -31.94
N LYS A 895 -22.76 4.77 -33.10
CA LYS A 895 -23.48 4.60 -34.37
C LYS A 895 -23.58 3.12 -34.75
N ALA A 896 -24.79 2.62 -34.99
CA ALA A 896 -25.02 1.23 -35.35
C ALA A 896 -24.54 0.90 -36.78
N ILE A 897 -23.97 -0.30 -36.98
CA ILE A 897 -23.63 -0.85 -38.30
C ILE A 897 -24.80 -1.63 -38.89
N VAL A 898 -25.58 -2.29 -38.03
CA VAL A 898 -26.75 -3.10 -38.34
C VAL A 898 -27.94 -2.54 -37.55
N ASP A 899 -29.10 -2.41 -38.18
CA ASP A 899 -30.32 -1.97 -37.49
C ASP A 899 -30.83 -3.04 -36.50
N ASN A 900 -31.60 -2.61 -35.50
CA ASN A 900 -32.07 -3.50 -34.45
C ASN A 900 -32.97 -4.64 -34.99
N GLU A 901 -33.77 -4.38 -36.04
CA GLU A 901 -34.66 -5.38 -36.63
C GLU A 901 -33.87 -6.52 -37.29
N THR A 902 -32.84 -6.19 -38.07
CA THR A 902 -31.93 -7.15 -38.69
C THR A 902 -31.16 -7.96 -37.64
N TRP A 903 -30.71 -7.32 -36.54
CA TRP A 903 -30.02 -8.00 -35.46
C TRP A 903 -30.91 -9.02 -34.74
N GLU A 904 -32.16 -8.65 -34.44
CA GLU A 904 -33.14 -9.53 -33.83
C GLU A 904 -33.51 -10.73 -34.72
N LYS A 905 -33.69 -10.50 -36.03
CA LYS A 905 -33.91 -11.59 -37.01
C LYS A 905 -32.76 -12.61 -36.98
N VAL A 906 -31.52 -12.13 -36.92
CA VAL A 906 -30.34 -13.00 -36.82
C VAL A 906 -30.32 -13.80 -35.52
N GLN A 907 -30.65 -13.19 -34.36
CA GLN A 907 -30.69 -13.95 -33.09
C GLN A 907 -31.74 -15.06 -33.14
N LYS A 908 -32.93 -14.79 -33.69
CA LYS A 908 -33.99 -15.81 -33.86
C LYS A 908 -33.52 -16.97 -34.73
N VAL A 909 -32.80 -16.70 -35.83
CA VAL A 909 -32.21 -17.75 -36.69
C VAL A 909 -31.17 -18.58 -35.93
N LEU A 910 -30.31 -17.95 -35.12
CA LEU A 910 -29.31 -18.65 -34.32
C LEU A 910 -29.95 -19.53 -33.23
N GLU A 911 -31.02 -19.05 -32.61
CA GLU A 911 -31.76 -19.77 -31.57
C GLU A 911 -32.52 -20.98 -32.14
N ALA A 912 -33.28 -20.79 -33.22
CA ALA A 912 -33.97 -21.89 -33.91
C ALA A 912 -33.00 -22.97 -34.42
N ARG A 913 -31.79 -22.58 -34.83
CA ARG A 913 -30.72 -23.54 -35.16
C ARG A 913 -30.21 -24.26 -33.92
N ARG A 914 -30.03 -23.59 -32.77
CA ARG A 914 -29.58 -24.20 -31.50
C ARG A 914 -30.55 -25.29 -31.04
N GLU A 915 -31.85 -24.99 -31.02
CA GLU A 915 -32.90 -25.92 -30.57
C GLU A 915 -32.96 -27.20 -31.44
N LYS A 916 -32.74 -27.07 -32.77
CA LYS A 916 -32.65 -28.23 -33.67
C LYS A 916 -31.47 -29.17 -33.36
N TYR A 917 -30.37 -28.66 -32.78
CA TYR A 917 -29.20 -29.46 -32.43
C TYR A 917 -29.27 -30.05 -31.02
N GLU A 918 -29.91 -29.38 -30.04
CA GLU A 918 -30.12 -29.93 -28.69
C GLU A 918 -31.02 -31.17 -28.69
N ASN A 919 -31.92 -31.29 -29.66
CA ASN A 919 -32.76 -32.49 -29.87
C ASN A 919 -32.03 -33.71 -30.46
N LYS A 920 -30.74 -33.62 -30.78
CA LYS A 920 -29.87 -34.79 -31.02
C LYS A 920 -29.02 -35.01 -29.78
N LYS A 921 -29.39 -36.01 -28.95
CA LYS A 921 -28.62 -36.41 -27.75
C LYS A 921 -27.12 -36.46 -28.06
N SER A 922 -26.38 -35.47 -27.56
CA SER A 922 -24.94 -35.54 -27.45
C SER A 922 -24.63 -36.71 -26.51
N ILE A 923 -23.89 -37.71 -26.99
CA ILE A 923 -23.35 -38.76 -26.14
C ILE A 923 -22.46 -38.05 -25.11
N THR A 924 -22.90 -38.00 -23.86
CA THR A 924 -22.12 -37.44 -22.76
C THR A 924 -21.03 -38.45 -22.42
N TYR A 925 -19.78 -38.07 -22.64
CA TYR A 925 -18.63 -38.92 -22.37
C TYR A 925 -18.39 -39.00 -20.85
N PRO A 926 -18.22 -40.19 -20.25
CA PRO A 926 -17.66 -40.32 -18.91
C PRO A 926 -16.18 -39.86 -18.88
N GLU A 927 -15.69 -39.54 -17.67
CA GLU A 927 -14.31 -39.06 -17.41
C GLU A 927 -13.25 -39.85 -18.19
N ASP A 928 -12.27 -39.12 -18.75
CA ASP A 928 -11.25 -39.63 -19.68
C ASP A 928 -10.12 -40.39 -18.96
N LYS A 929 -10.45 -41.51 -18.30
CA LYS A 929 -9.51 -42.26 -17.44
C LYS A 929 -8.40 -43.02 -18.19
N MET A 930 -8.51 -43.20 -19.51
CA MET A 930 -7.58 -44.00 -20.31
C MET A 930 -6.58 -43.17 -21.15
N LYS A 931 -6.63 -41.84 -21.06
CA LYS A 931 -5.68 -40.94 -21.73
C LYS A 931 -4.34 -40.95 -20.98
N ASN A 932 -3.26 -41.23 -21.68
CA ASN A 932 -1.90 -41.07 -21.14
C ASN A 932 -1.52 -39.58 -21.22
N ALA A 933 -1.48 -38.92 -20.05
CA ALA A 933 -1.26 -37.48 -19.95
C ALA A 933 0.19 -37.08 -20.29
N SER A 934 1.17 -37.95 -20.04
CA SER A 934 2.59 -37.65 -20.27
C SER A 934 2.95 -37.45 -21.73
N LEU A 935 2.13 -37.93 -22.67
CA LEU A 935 2.34 -37.74 -24.10
C LEU A 935 1.87 -36.35 -24.59
N GLU A 936 1.18 -35.60 -23.75
CA GLU A 936 0.63 -34.28 -24.10
C GLU A 936 1.76 -33.26 -24.26
N ASP A 937 1.66 -32.42 -25.30
CA ASP A 937 2.64 -31.38 -25.65
C ASP A 937 4.08 -31.83 -25.99
N ILE A 938 4.41 -33.13 -25.92
CA ILE A 938 5.74 -33.67 -26.27
C ILE A 938 5.93 -33.85 -27.78
N PHE A 939 4.88 -34.26 -28.50
CA PHE A 939 4.99 -34.66 -29.91
C PHE A 939 4.71 -33.50 -30.88
N THR A 940 5.60 -33.33 -31.85
CA THR A 940 5.46 -32.43 -33.00
C THR A 940 5.44 -33.21 -34.31
N CYS A 941 4.78 -32.67 -35.32
CA CYS A 941 4.70 -33.30 -36.64
C CYS A 941 5.99 -33.05 -37.43
N GLY A 942 6.69 -34.11 -37.84
CA GLY A 942 7.91 -34.02 -38.63
C GLY A 942 7.74 -33.43 -40.04
N GLU A 943 6.50 -33.37 -40.56
CA GLU A 943 6.22 -32.82 -41.90
C GLU A 943 5.93 -31.31 -41.90
N CYS A 944 5.31 -30.80 -40.84
CA CYS A 944 4.76 -29.43 -40.83
C CYS A 944 5.04 -28.63 -39.55
N GLY A 945 5.80 -29.21 -38.61
CA GLY A 945 6.18 -28.62 -37.33
C GLY A 945 5.04 -28.39 -36.33
N SER A 946 3.79 -28.72 -36.68
CA SER A 946 2.64 -28.45 -35.81
C SER A 946 2.52 -29.50 -34.70
N LYS A 947 2.00 -29.11 -33.52
CA LYS A 947 1.74 -30.02 -32.41
C LYS A 947 0.84 -31.19 -32.81
N ILE A 948 1.11 -32.36 -32.25
CA ILE A 948 0.24 -33.54 -32.35
C ILE A 948 -0.81 -33.45 -31.23
N GLY A 949 -2.09 -33.46 -31.59
CA GLY A 949 -3.21 -33.41 -30.65
C GLY A 949 -3.86 -34.76 -30.45
N HIS A 950 -4.47 -34.95 -29.28
CA HIS A 950 -5.23 -36.14 -28.92
C HIS A 950 -6.65 -36.11 -29.52
N ARG A 951 -7.14 -37.28 -29.92
CA ARG A 951 -8.51 -37.53 -30.40
C ARG A 951 -9.04 -38.82 -29.76
N ARG A 952 -10.22 -38.73 -29.16
CA ARG A 952 -10.98 -39.85 -28.61
C ARG A 952 -12.10 -40.24 -29.58
N SER A 953 -12.29 -41.54 -29.80
CA SER A 953 -13.38 -42.09 -30.59
C SER A 953 -13.91 -43.38 -29.95
N ILE A 954 -15.20 -43.68 -30.16
CA ILE A 954 -15.83 -44.91 -29.65
C ILE A 954 -16.15 -45.80 -30.85
N GLN A 955 -15.65 -47.03 -30.84
CA GLN A 955 -16.01 -48.07 -31.81
C GLN A 955 -16.44 -49.33 -31.08
N SER A 956 -17.65 -49.82 -31.38
CA SER A 956 -18.19 -51.09 -30.83
C SER A 956 -18.02 -51.21 -29.31
N SER A 957 -18.38 -50.14 -28.59
CA SER A 957 -18.30 -50.04 -27.12
C SER A 957 -16.90 -49.92 -26.50
N ASN A 958 -15.83 -49.88 -27.31
CA ASN A 958 -14.46 -49.64 -26.85
C ASN A 958 -13.98 -48.23 -27.19
N GLU A 959 -13.25 -47.63 -26.24
CA GLU A 959 -12.62 -46.33 -26.41
C GLU A 959 -11.28 -46.46 -27.13
N ILE A 960 -11.10 -45.63 -28.16
CA ILE A 960 -9.89 -45.59 -28.97
C ILE A 960 -9.27 -44.20 -28.84
N HIS A 961 -8.04 -44.19 -28.34
CA HIS A 961 -7.20 -43.01 -28.17
C HIS A 961 -6.21 -42.92 -29.34
N SER A 962 -6.30 -41.85 -30.13
CA SER A 962 -5.40 -41.60 -31.24
C SER A 962 -4.81 -40.20 -31.16
N TRP A 963 -3.65 -40.05 -31.79
CA TRP A 963 -2.87 -38.82 -31.84
C TRP A 963 -2.71 -38.42 -33.31
N ILE A 964 -2.94 -37.15 -33.62
CA ILE A 964 -2.93 -36.64 -35.00
C ILE A 964 -2.41 -35.20 -35.03
N CYS A 965 -1.67 -34.84 -36.07
CA CYS A 965 -1.27 -33.46 -36.31
C CYS A 965 -2.48 -32.51 -36.26
N THR A 966 -2.40 -31.44 -35.47
CA THR A 966 -3.48 -30.45 -35.30
C THR A 966 -3.87 -29.74 -36.60
N LYS A 967 -2.92 -29.54 -37.54
CA LYS A 967 -3.21 -29.05 -38.90
C LYS A 967 -3.90 -30.12 -39.76
N ALA A 968 -3.48 -31.37 -39.67
CA ALA A 968 -4.12 -32.49 -40.39
C ALA A 968 -5.55 -32.77 -39.88
N ALA A 969 -5.78 -32.60 -38.57
CA ALA A 969 -7.10 -32.71 -37.95
C ALA A 969 -8.10 -31.66 -38.47
N LYS A 970 -7.59 -30.55 -39.01
CA LYS A 970 -8.36 -29.47 -39.66
C LYS A 970 -8.27 -29.58 -41.18
N SER A 971 -8.60 -30.75 -41.72
CA SER A 971 -8.53 -31.06 -43.17
C SER A 971 -9.38 -30.14 -44.07
N PHE A 972 -10.21 -29.28 -43.50
CA PHE A 972 -11.03 -28.28 -44.20
C PHE A 972 -10.30 -26.96 -44.49
N LEU A 973 -9.09 -26.74 -43.97
CA LEU A 973 -8.25 -25.60 -44.30
C LEU A 973 -7.46 -25.85 -45.60
N VAL A 974 -7.21 -24.78 -46.36
CA VAL A 974 -6.53 -24.83 -47.67
C VAL A 974 -5.09 -25.39 -47.54
N ASP A 975 -4.41 -25.15 -46.42
CA ASP A 975 -3.07 -25.68 -46.07
C ASP A 975 -3.13 -26.81 -45.03
N SER A 976 -3.83 -27.91 -45.33
CA SER A 976 -3.91 -29.05 -44.41
C SER A 976 -2.72 -30.01 -44.55
N CYS A 977 -2.23 -30.52 -43.41
CA CYS A 977 -1.11 -31.46 -43.35
C CYS A 977 -1.58 -32.89 -43.70
N LYS A 978 -0.76 -33.66 -44.44
CA LYS A 978 -1.04 -35.04 -44.88
C LYS A 978 -0.74 -36.12 -43.81
N SER A 979 -0.36 -35.73 -42.60
CA SER A 979 -0.02 -36.64 -41.51
C SER A 979 -1.21 -37.53 -41.11
N THR A 980 -0.93 -38.82 -40.87
CA THR A 980 -1.91 -39.84 -40.50
C THR A 980 -2.12 -39.88 -38.98
N SER A 981 -3.27 -40.43 -38.55
CA SER A 981 -3.52 -40.65 -37.12
C SER A 981 -2.85 -41.92 -36.63
N VAL A 982 -2.20 -41.84 -35.47
CA VAL A 982 -1.45 -42.93 -34.83
C VAL A 982 -2.11 -43.28 -33.50
N TYR A 983 -2.15 -44.57 -33.14
CA TYR A 983 -2.74 -45.00 -31.86
C TYR A 983 -1.83 -44.66 -30.67
N GLN A 984 -2.40 -44.26 -29.53
CA GLN A 984 -1.64 -44.01 -28.28
C GLN A 984 -0.75 -45.20 -27.92
N LYS A 985 -1.31 -46.41 -28.02
CA LYS A 985 -0.60 -47.68 -27.78
C LYS A 985 0.66 -47.86 -28.64
N HIS A 986 0.69 -47.30 -29.85
CA HIS A 986 1.90 -47.34 -30.67
C HIS A 986 3.01 -46.47 -30.08
N LEU A 987 2.68 -45.27 -29.61
CA LEU A 987 3.66 -44.34 -29.02
C LEU A 987 4.28 -44.93 -27.74
N GLU A 988 3.44 -45.52 -26.89
CA GLU A 988 3.87 -46.20 -25.66
C GLU A 988 4.80 -47.38 -25.95
N LEU A 989 4.41 -48.26 -26.90
CA LEU A 989 5.23 -49.40 -27.30
C LEU A 989 6.52 -48.97 -27.99
N HIS A 990 6.47 -47.95 -28.85
CA HIS A 990 7.63 -47.42 -29.56
C HIS A 990 8.67 -46.89 -28.56
N PHE A 991 8.24 -46.15 -27.54
CA PHE A 991 9.13 -45.67 -26.49
C PHE A 991 9.77 -46.83 -25.71
N MET A 992 8.99 -47.83 -25.30
CA MET A 992 9.55 -48.98 -24.59
C MET A 992 10.53 -49.81 -25.44
N LYS A 993 10.28 -49.93 -26.74
CA LYS A 993 11.24 -50.52 -27.69
C LYS A 993 12.50 -49.67 -27.82
N THR A 994 12.37 -48.35 -27.76
CA THR A 994 13.50 -47.41 -27.76
C THR A 994 14.38 -47.62 -26.52
N LEU A 995 13.79 -47.78 -25.33
CA LEU A 995 14.55 -48.08 -24.11
C LEU A 995 15.29 -49.43 -24.19
N LEU A 996 14.67 -50.46 -24.78
CA LEU A 996 15.33 -51.74 -25.01
C LEU A 996 16.48 -51.66 -26.02
N ASP A 997 16.33 -50.81 -27.03
CA ASP A 997 17.35 -50.54 -28.04
C ASP A 997 18.56 -49.86 -27.40
N ILE A 998 18.33 -48.78 -26.65
CA ILE A 998 19.36 -48.08 -25.86
C ILE A 998 20.08 -49.05 -24.90
N LYS A 999 19.35 -49.94 -24.22
CA LYS A 999 19.93 -50.93 -23.31
C LYS A 999 20.88 -51.92 -24.01
N LYS A 1000 20.66 -52.21 -25.29
CA LYS A 1000 21.51 -53.13 -26.09
C LYS A 1000 22.70 -52.41 -26.73
N HIS A 1001 22.53 -51.16 -27.10
CA HIS A 1001 23.54 -50.38 -27.81
C HIS A 1001 24.50 -49.70 -26.84
N ARG A 1002 25.73 -50.26 -26.70
CA ARG A 1002 26.79 -49.64 -25.90
C ARG A 1002 27.21 -48.25 -26.40
N SER A 1003 27.02 -47.95 -27.69
CA SER A 1003 27.37 -46.66 -28.31
C SER A 1003 26.60 -45.48 -27.72
N PHE A 1004 25.39 -45.69 -27.21
CA PHE A 1004 24.59 -44.62 -26.61
C PHE A 1004 25.34 -43.89 -25.49
N LYS A 1005 25.98 -44.65 -24.59
CA LYS A 1005 26.74 -44.07 -23.48
C LYS A 1005 27.93 -43.26 -23.99
N ASP A 1006 28.62 -43.75 -25.02
CA ASP A 1006 29.79 -43.08 -25.58
C ASP A 1006 29.41 -41.79 -26.33
N GLU A 1007 28.28 -41.79 -27.04
CA GLU A 1007 27.74 -40.59 -27.72
C GLU A 1007 27.35 -39.49 -26.72
N VAL A 1008 26.67 -39.85 -25.62
CA VAL A 1008 26.33 -38.89 -24.55
C VAL A 1008 27.59 -38.37 -23.86
N LEU A 1009 28.55 -39.25 -23.53
CA LEU A 1009 29.81 -38.83 -22.91
C LEU A 1009 30.63 -37.91 -23.83
N THR A 1010 30.60 -38.14 -25.15
CA THR A 1010 31.25 -37.27 -26.13
C THR A 1010 30.58 -35.90 -26.15
N TYR A 1011 29.25 -35.83 -26.16
CA TYR A 1011 28.51 -34.57 -26.04
C TYR A 1011 28.87 -33.84 -24.73
N ILE A 1012 28.90 -34.53 -23.59
CA ILE A 1012 29.29 -33.95 -22.29
C ILE A 1012 30.71 -33.36 -22.36
N ARG A 1013 31.68 -34.06 -22.97
CA ARG A 1013 33.06 -33.55 -23.14
C ARG A 1013 33.13 -32.28 -23.98
N THR A 1014 32.31 -32.12 -25.02
CA THR A 1014 32.27 -30.86 -25.79
C THR A 1014 31.77 -29.67 -24.97
N GLN A 1015 31.04 -29.94 -23.89
CA GLN A 1015 30.50 -28.92 -22.99
C GLN A 1015 31.42 -28.67 -21.78
N GLU A 1016 32.45 -29.47 -21.55
CA GLU A 1016 33.42 -29.25 -20.47
C GLU A 1016 34.29 -28.01 -20.71
N VAL A 1017 34.73 -27.40 -19.62
CA VAL A 1017 35.62 -26.24 -19.62
C VAL A 1017 37.05 -26.73 -19.88
N ASP A 1018 37.77 -26.09 -20.79
CA ASP A 1018 39.15 -26.49 -21.11
C ASP A 1018 40.19 -25.90 -20.13
N GLU A 1019 41.44 -26.37 -20.18
CA GLU A 1019 42.50 -25.90 -19.28
C GLU A 1019 42.82 -24.39 -19.44
N LYS A 1020 42.58 -23.81 -20.62
CA LYS A 1020 42.80 -22.39 -20.90
C LYS A 1020 41.68 -21.52 -20.31
N GLU A 1021 40.44 -21.98 -20.44
CA GLU A 1021 39.26 -21.40 -19.81
C GLU A 1021 39.36 -21.49 -18.28
N GLU A 1022 39.87 -22.60 -17.74
CA GLU A 1022 40.06 -22.75 -16.28
C GLU A 1022 41.16 -21.83 -15.73
N TRP A 1023 42.23 -21.59 -16.51
CA TRP A 1023 43.19 -20.54 -16.20
C TRP A 1023 42.56 -19.14 -16.26
N ARG A 1024 41.72 -18.87 -17.26
CA ARG A 1024 41.00 -17.59 -17.40
C ARG A 1024 40.05 -17.34 -16.21
N ILE A 1025 39.34 -18.36 -15.74
CA ILE A 1025 38.51 -18.30 -14.52
C ILE A 1025 39.36 -17.86 -13.32
N LYS A 1026 40.51 -18.51 -13.08
CA LYS A 1026 41.43 -18.15 -11.98
C LYS A 1026 41.94 -16.71 -12.09
N VAL A 1027 42.23 -16.24 -13.30
CA VAL A 1027 42.67 -14.86 -13.57
C VAL A 1027 41.55 -13.87 -13.25
N ILE A 1028 40.32 -14.13 -13.70
CA ILE A 1028 39.16 -13.28 -13.47
C ILE A 1028 38.84 -13.23 -11.96
N GLU A 1029 38.83 -14.36 -11.26
CA GLU A 1029 38.60 -14.42 -9.82
C GLU A 1029 39.63 -13.61 -9.04
N LYS A 1030 40.91 -13.71 -9.41
CA LYS A 1030 41.97 -12.89 -8.83
C LYS A 1030 41.73 -11.41 -9.09
N ARG A 1031 41.34 -11.05 -10.31
CA ARG A 1031 41.08 -9.65 -10.70
C ARG A 1031 39.89 -9.05 -9.95
N ILE A 1032 38.80 -9.81 -9.76
CA ILE A 1032 37.65 -9.39 -8.95
C ILE A 1032 38.08 -9.15 -7.50
N LYS A 1033 38.92 -10.04 -6.93
CA LYS A 1033 39.46 -9.88 -5.57
C LYS A 1033 40.28 -8.59 -5.44
N ASP A 1034 41.12 -8.28 -6.42
CA ASP A 1034 41.93 -7.07 -6.44
C ASP A 1034 41.05 -5.81 -6.59
N LEU A 1035 40.07 -5.81 -7.50
CA LEU A 1035 39.13 -4.70 -7.71
C LEU A 1035 38.23 -4.46 -6.49
N ASN A 1036 37.79 -5.51 -5.80
CA ASN A 1036 37.01 -5.38 -4.56
C ASN A 1036 37.82 -4.70 -3.44
N ARG A 1037 39.12 -4.99 -3.36
CA ARG A 1037 40.03 -4.31 -2.42
C ARG A 1037 40.24 -2.84 -2.80
N GLU A 1038 40.34 -2.55 -4.09
CA GLU A 1038 40.42 -1.16 -4.60
C GLU A 1038 39.12 -0.38 -4.34
N LEU A 1039 37.96 -1.01 -4.54
CA LEU A 1039 36.64 -0.45 -4.25
C LEU A 1039 36.48 -0.14 -2.77
N TYR A 1040 36.89 -1.07 -1.89
CA TYR A 1040 36.90 -0.85 -0.44
C TYR A 1040 37.70 0.39 -0.05
N ASN A 1041 38.93 0.52 -0.57
CA ASN A 1041 39.79 1.67 -0.30
C ASN A 1041 39.21 2.98 -0.86
N ALA A 1042 38.56 2.94 -2.03
CA ALA A 1042 37.92 4.11 -2.63
C ALA A 1042 36.72 4.59 -1.80
N VAL A 1043 35.86 3.67 -1.36
CA VAL A 1043 34.69 3.98 -0.51
C VAL A 1043 35.12 4.49 0.87
N ASP A 1044 36.15 3.90 1.48
CA ASP A 1044 36.69 4.37 2.76
C ASP A 1044 37.31 5.78 2.64
N GLN A 1045 37.96 6.10 1.52
CA GLN A 1045 38.47 7.43 1.24
C GLN A 1045 37.35 8.46 0.99
N GLU A 1046 36.26 8.08 0.33
CA GLU A 1046 35.08 8.94 0.15
C GLU A 1046 34.35 9.24 1.46
N LEU A 1047 34.30 8.28 2.39
CA LEU A 1047 33.71 8.49 3.71
C LEU A 1047 34.57 9.43 4.58
N ASN A 1048 35.87 9.50 4.33
CA ASN A 1048 36.84 10.27 5.13
C ASN A 1048 37.25 11.64 4.53
N LYS A 1049 36.95 11.94 3.26
CA LYS A 1049 37.18 13.27 2.64
C LYS A 1049 35.94 13.76 1.91
N LYS A 1050 35.63 15.06 2.09
CA LYS A 1050 34.54 15.80 1.40
C LYS A 1050 34.39 15.31 -0.05
N GLY A 1051 33.34 14.53 -0.31
CA GLY A 1051 33.21 13.65 -1.47
C GLY A 1051 33.54 14.28 -2.81
N GLN A 1052 34.48 13.66 -3.52
CA GLN A 1052 34.86 14.12 -4.87
C GLN A 1052 35.13 13.01 -5.90
N ASP A 1053 34.81 11.72 -5.66
CA ASP A 1053 35.11 10.69 -6.67
C ASP A 1053 34.08 9.55 -6.81
N SER A 1054 32.77 9.89 -6.83
CA SER A 1054 31.69 8.93 -7.11
C SER A 1054 31.93 8.17 -8.43
N ARG A 1055 32.62 8.82 -9.39
CA ARG A 1055 32.97 8.23 -10.68
C ARG A 1055 33.89 7.01 -10.54
N LYS A 1056 34.85 7.04 -9.62
CA LYS A 1056 35.79 5.93 -9.43
C LYS A 1056 35.13 4.72 -8.79
N VAL A 1057 34.20 4.95 -7.86
CA VAL A 1057 33.37 3.90 -7.26
C VAL A 1057 32.46 3.28 -8.33
N ASP A 1058 31.84 4.11 -9.16
CA ASP A 1058 30.99 3.66 -10.27
C ASP A 1058 31.78 2.83 -11.29
N GLU A 1059 32.95 3.29 -11.73
CA GLU A 1059 33.82 2.58 -12.69
C GLU A 1059 34.34 1.24 -12.15
N LEU A 1060 34.72 1.18 -10.87
CA LEU A 1060 35.18 -0.06 -10.25
C LEU A 1060 34.03 -1.06 -10.10
N THR A 1061 32.83 -0.57 -9.77
CA THR A 1061 31.63 -1.40 -9.65
C THR A 1061 31.24 -2.00 -11.01
N GLU A 1062 31.25 -1.20 -12.08
CA GLU A 1062 30.95 -1.66 -13.44
C GLU A 1062 31.92 -2.76 -13.89
N LYS A 1063 33.23 -2.55 -13.71
CA LYS A 1063 34.26 -3.58 -14.02
C LYS A 1063 34.08 -4.87 -13.22
N ILE A 1064 33.64 -4.79 -11.96
CA ILE A 1064 33.38 -5.98 -11.14
C ILE A 1064 32.16 -6.74 -11.67
N VAL A 1065 31.10 -6.02 -12.04
CA VAL A 1065 29.87 -6.61 -12.60
C VAL A 1065 30.18 -7.32 -13.93
N ASP A 1066 30.90 -6.67 -14.84
CA ASP A 1066 31.27 -7.26 -16.14
C ASP A 1066 32.06 -8.58 -15.97
N LEU A 1067 33.03 -8.59 -15.05
CA LEU A 1067 33.83 -9.79 -14.76
C LEU A 1067 33.01 -10.89 -14.05
N GLN A 1068 32.01 -10.52 -13.25
CA GLN A 1068 31.08 -11.49 -12.64
C GLN A 1068 30.13 -12.11 -13.66
N GLU A 1069 29.66 -11.34 -14.64
CA GLU A 1069 28.88 -11.86 -15.77
C GLU A 1069 29.71 -12.82 -16.61
N GLU A 1070 30.97 -12.50 -16.88
CA GLU A 1070 31.89 -13.41 -17.59
C GLU A 1070 32.09 -14.73 -16.82
N LEU A 1071 32.29 -14.68 -15.49
CA LEU A 1071 32.39 -15.88 -14.65
C LEU A 1071 31.11 -16.71 -14.63
N LYS A 1072 29.94 -16.07 -14.68
CA LYS A 1072 28.63 -16.74 -14.63
C LYS A 1072 28.48 -17.72 -15.80
N VAL A 1073 28.88 -17.32 -17.01
CA VAL A 1073 28.81 -18.18 -18.20
C VAL A 1073 29.57 -19.49 -18.00
N PHE A 1074 30.76 -19.43 -17.40
CA PHE A 1074 31.57 -20.62 -17.12
C PHE A 1074 30.98 -21.47 -15.99
N ARG A 1075 30.46 -20.85 -14.93
CA ARG A 1075 29.81 -21.58 -13.81
C ARG A 1075 28.55 -22.32 -14.27
N ASP A 1076 27.68 -21.65 -15.02
CA ASP A 1076 26.45 -22.23 -15.55
C ASP A 1076 26.76 -23.43 -16.47
N ARG A 1077 27.82 -23.34 -17.28
CA ARG A 1077 28.29 -24.44 -18.13
C ARG A 1077 28.82 -25.62 -17.29
N LYS A 1078 29.57 -25.36 -16.21
CA LYS A 1078 30.07 -26.40 -15.30
C LYS A 1078 28.93 -27.11 -14.55
N ALA A 1079 27.96 -26.37 -14.03
CA ALA A 1079 26.78 -26.93 -13.38
C ALA A 1079 25.97 -27.82 -14.34
N LYS A 1080 25.76 -27.35 -15.59
CA LYS A 1080 25.07 -28.12 -16.63
C LYS A 1080 25.78 -29.45 -16.95
N VAL A 1081 27.12 -29.48 -16.94
CA VAL A 1081 27.89 -30.71 -17.14
C VAL A 1081 27.70 -31.69 -15.98
N GLU A 1082 27.69 -31.21 -14.74
CA GLU A 1082 27.43 -32.04 -13.56
C GLU A 1082 26.01 -32.62 -13.58
N ASP A 1083 25.02 -31.78 -13.91
CA ASP A 1083 23.62 -32.21 -14.07
C ASP A 1083 23.47 -33.30 -15.15
N LEU A 1084 24.09 -33.12 -16.32
CA LEU A 1084 24.06 -34.11 -17.40
C LEU A 1084 24.71 -35.44 -16.99
N LYS A 1085 25.81 -35.40 -16.21
CA LYS A 1085 26.47 -36.61 -15.68
C LYS A 1085 25.57 -37.34 -14.69
N ALA A 1086 24.95 -36.61 -13.75
CA ALA A 1086 24.02 -37.18 -12.78
C ALA A 1086 22.76 -37.75 -13.45
N GLU A 1087 22.23 -37.05 -14.47
CA GLU A 1087 21.07 -37.50 -15.24
C GLU A 1087 21.37 -38.76 -16.05
N LEU A 1088 22.56 -38.86 -16.65
CA LEU A 1088 23.02 -40.08 -17.33
C LEU A 1088 23.13 -41.26 -16.36
N GLU A 1089 23.72 -41.07 -15.18
CA GLU A 1089 23.87 -42.13 -14.18
C GLU A 1089 22.51 -42.63 -13.69
N TRP A 1090 21.60 -41.70 -13.38
CA TRP A 1090 20.22 -42.03 -13.02
C TRP A 1090 19.52 -42.82 -14.13
N PHE A 1091 19.66 -42.38 -15.39
CA PHE A 1091 19.00 -43.02 -16.53
C PHE A 1091 19.51 -44.45 -16.75
N LEU A 1092 20.83 -44.66 -16.70
CA LEU A 1092 21.44 -45.99 -16.82
C LEU A 1092 20.96 -46.93 -15.71
N LYS A 1093 20.93 -46.46 -14.46
CA LYS A 1093 20.40 -47.24 -13.32
C LYS A 1093 18.92 -47.62 -13.51
N LYS A 1094 18.11 -46.72 -14.08
CA LYS A 1094 16.70 -46.99 -14.37
C LYS A 1094 16.50 -47.93 -15.55
N LEU A 1095 17.34 -47.86 -16.59
CA LEU A 1095 17.32 -48.79 -17.71
C LEU A 1095 17.53 -50.25 -17.27
N GLU A 1096 18.37 -50.49 -16.25
CA GLU A 1096 18.57 -51.83 -15.67
C GLU A 1096 17.28 -52.41 -15.04
N THR A 1097 16.41 -51.56 -14.49
CA THR A 1097 15.14 -51.98 -13.86
C THR A 1097 14.05 -52.40 -14.85
N ILE A 1098 14.28 -52.24 -16.15
CA ILE A 1098 13.29 -52.58 -17.19
C ILE A 1098 13.23 -54.09 -17.38
N ASP A 1099 12.03 -54.67 -17.27
CA ASP A 1099 11.75 -56.08 -17.55
C ASP A 1099 11.63 -56.33 -19.07
N ASP A 1100 12.72 -56.81 -19.66
CA ASP A 1100 12.84 -57.18 -21.07
C ASP A 1100 11.76 -58.18 -21.52
N ALA A 1101 11.37 -59.12 -20.65
CA ALA A 1101 10.38 -60.14 -20.97
C ALA A 1101 8.96 -59.55 -20.98
N ARG A 1102 8.67 -58.56 -20.12
CA ARG A 1102 7.39 -57.83 -20.13
C ARG A 1102 7.23 -56.95 -21.36
N VAL A 1103 8.28 -56.25 -21.79
CA VAL A 1103 8.24 -55.45 -23.02
C VAL A 1103 8.09 -56.33 -24.27
N LYS A 1104 8.71 -57.51 -24.31
CA LYS A 1104 8.50 -58.50 -25.39
C LYS A 1104 7.10 -59.11 -25.36
N ARG A 1105 6.50 -59.31 -24.18
CA ARG A 1105 5.10 -59.76 -24.02
C ARG A 1105 4.09 -58.72 -24.51
N ASN A 1106 4.43 -57.42 -24.50
CA ASN A 1106 3.57 -56.37 -25.05
C ASN A 1106 3.28 -56.50 -26.55
N GLU A 1107 4.04 -57.33 -27.29
CA GLU A 1107 3.78 -57.62 -28.72
C GLU A 1107 2.49 -58.44 -28.95
N GLY A 1108 1.84 -58.91 -27.88
CA GLY A 1108 0.57 -59.66 -27.91
C GLY A 1108 -0.59 -59.01 -27.15
N ILE A 1109 -0.57 -57.69 -26.91
CA ILE A 1109 -1.58 -57.01 -26.07
C ILE A 1109 -2.83 -56.58 -26.86
N GLY A 1110 -3.98 -56.75 -26.20
CA GLY A 1110 -5.30 -56.47 -26.71
C GLY A 1110 -5.89 -55.09 -26.53
N HIS A 1111 -7.11 -54.92 -27.06
CA HIS A 1111 -7.89 -53.68 -26.89
C HIS A 1111 -8.26 -53.37 -25.43
N GLY A 1112 -8.08 -54.30 -24.47
CA GLY A 1112 -8.43 -54.11 -23.05
C GLY A 1112 -7.29 -54.16 -22.03
N GLU A 1113 -6.06 -54.50 -22.41
CA GLU A 1113 -4.90 -54.57 -21.50
C GLU A 1113 -3.98 -53.35 -21.68
N GLU A 1114 -3.44 -52.84 -20.56
CA GLU A 1114 -2.51 -51.70 -20.54
C GLU A 1114 -1.11 -52.10 -21.01
N ILE A 1115 -0.52 -51.28 -21.88
CA ILE A 1115 0.88 -51.46 -22.28
C ILE A 1115 1.74 -51.09 -21.08
N TYR A 1116 2.69 -51.96 -20.72
CA TYR A 1116 3.70 -51.61 -19.73
C TYR A 1116 4.52 -50.41 -20.23
N PHE A 1117 4.23 -49.22 -19.71
CA PHE A 1117 4.85 -47.94 -20.04
C PHE A 1117 5.51 -47.33 -18.79
N ARG A 1118 6.75 -46.87 -18.91
CA ARG A 1118 7.49 -46.23 -17.82
C ARG A 1118 7.37 -44.71 -17.90
N GLU A 1119 6.27 -44.21 -17.37
CA GLU A 1119 5.93 -42.78 -17.31
C GLU A 1119 7.03 -41.96 -16.65
N ASP A 1120 7.57 -42.45 -15.53
CA ASP A 1120 8.65 -41.82 -14.77
C ASP A 1120 9.94 -41.61 -15.57
N ILE A 1121 10.24 -42.50 -16.53
CA ILE A 1121 11.40 -42.36 -17.42
C ILE A 1121 11.06 -41.42 -18.56
N PHE A 1122 9.85 -41.53 -19.13
CA PHE A 1122 9.42 -40.72 -20.27
C PHE A 1122 9.41 -39.23 -19.93
N GLU A 1123 8.73 -38.83 -18.84
CA GLU A 1123 8.57 -37.43 -18.45
C GLU A 1123 9.88 -36.73 -18.09
N ARG A 1124 10.86 -37.49 -17.58
CA ARG A 1124 12.14 -36.95 -17.16
C ARG A 1124 13.14 -36.85 -18.32
N ILE A 1125 13.17 -37.84 -19.21
CA ILE A 1125 14.22 -37.96 -20.24
C ILE A 1125 13.79 -37.40 -21.59
N VAL A 1126 12.51 -37.47 -21.97
CA VAL A 1126 12.07 -36.98 -23.29
C VAL A 1126 11.75 -35.50 -23.21
N ARG A 1127 12.56 -34.65 -23.86
CA ARG A 1127 12.28 -33.21 -23.96
C ARG A 1127 11.28 -32.89 -25.07
N SER A 1128 11.46 -33.53 -26.22
CA SER A 1128 10.58 -33.38 -27.37
C SER A 1128 10.63 -34.64 -28.24
N ALA A 1129 9.61 -34.86 -29.06
CA ALA A 1129 9.60 -35.94 -30.03
C ALA A 1129 8.99 -35.51 -31.37
N GLN A 1130 9.56 -35.97 -32.47
CA GLN A 1130 9.04 -35.72 -33.82
C GLN A 1130 8.40 -36.98 -34.38
N LEU A 1131 7.11 -36.91 -34.75
CA LEU A 1131 6.35 -37.98 -35.38
C LEU A 1131 6.19 -37.71 -36.88
N TYR A 1132 6.72 -38.61 -37.70
CA TYR A 1132 6.65 -38.56 -39.17
C TYR A 1132 5.45 -39.35 -39.72
N SER A 1133 5.04 -39.05 -40.95
CA SER A 1133 3.85 -39.63 -41.59
C SER A 1133 3.92 -41.15 -41.81
N ASP A 1134 5.13 -41.72 -41.88
CA ASP A 1134 5.37 -43.16 -41.99
C ASP A 1134 5.43 -43.89 -40.62
N GLY A 1135 5.25 -43.14 -39.52
CA GLY A 1135 5.29 -43.65 -38.16
C GLY A 1135 6.68 -43.74 -37.55
N ARG A 1136 7.72 -43.15 -38.17
CA ARG A 1136 9.02 -42.96 -37.49
C ARG A 1136 8.89 -41.91 -36.38
N ILE A 1137 9.55 -42.16 -35.26
CA ILE A 1137 9.64 -41.22 -34.14
C ILE A 1137 11.10 -40.96 -33.80
N VAL A 1138 11.47 -39.68 -33.76
CA VAL A 1138 12.77 -39.22 -33.30
C VAL A 1138 12.58 -38.55 -31.95
N TYR A 1139 13.23 -39.06 -30.91
CA TYR A 1139 13.20 -38.50 -29.56
C TYR A 1139 14.40 -37.60 -29.34
N GLU A 1140 14.16 -36.40 -28.83
CA GLU A 1140 15.20 -35.53 -28.29
C GLU A 1140 15.28 -35.76 -26.77
N LEU A 1141 16.41 -36.29 -26.32
CA LEU A 1141 16.60 -36.66 -24.92
C LEU A 1141 17.18 -35.49 -24.12
N SER A 1142 16.90 -35.43 -22.82
CA SER A 1142 17.46 -34.43 -21.90
C SER A 1142 18.99 -34.46 -21.83
N LEU A 1143 19.56 -35.63 -22.16
CA LEU A 1143 20.98 -35.90 -22.31
C LEU A 1143 21.64 -35.26 -23.54
N GLY A 1144 20.88 -34.50 -24.35
CA GLY A 1144 21.41 -33.66 -25.43
C GLY A 1144 21.64 -34.37 -26.77
N ILE A 1145 21.14 -35.59 -26.94
CA ILE A 1145 21.23 -36.36 -28.18
C ILE A 1145 19.84 -36.72 -28.72
N GLN A 1146 19.78 -37.01 -30.01
CA GLN A 1146 18.58 -37.51 -30.67
C GLN A 1146 18.69 -39.03 -30.86
N TRP A 1147 17.61 -39.76 -30.63
CA TRP A 1147 17.56 -41.21 -30.81
C TRP A 1147 16.31 -41.65 -31.56
N PHE A 1148 16.44 -42.67 -32.41
CA PHE A 1148 15.33 -43.24 -33.16
C PHE A 1148 15.56 -44.74 -33.40
N ILE A 1149 14.48 -45.46 -33.66
CA ILE A 1149 14.50 -46.90 -33.99
C ILE A 1149 13.72 -47.16 -35.27
N ASP A 1150 14.04 -48.24 -35.99
CA ASP A 1150 13.30 -48.64 -37.20
C ASP A 1150 12.03 -49.44 -36.85
N PHE A 1151 11.11 -48.83 -36.11
CA PHE A 1151 9.81 -49.41 -35.75
C PHE A 1151 8.64 -48.56 -36.25
N LYS A 1152 8.19 -48.82 -37.48
CA LYS A 1152 7.13 -48.04 -38.13
C LYS A 1152 5.73 -48.42 -37.66
N TYR A 1153 4.78 -47.50 -37.82
CA TYR A 1153 3.38 -47.72 -37.46
C TYR A 1153 2.73 -48.91 -38.21
N SER A 1154 3.16 -49.18 -39.46
CA SER A 1154 2.68 -50.34 -40.23
C SER A 1154 3.06 -51.69 -39.59
N ALA A 1155 4.20 -51.77 -38.92
CA ALA A 1155 4.60 -52.98 -38.18
C ALA A 1155 3.70 -53.19 -36.95
N PHE A 1156 3.34 -52.10 -36.27
CA PHE A 1156 2.37 -52.14 -35.17
C PHE A 1156 0.97 -52.56 -35.63
N GLN A 1157 0.51 -52.08 -36.78
CA GLN A 1157 -0.77 -52.51 -37.35
C GLN A 1157 -0.79 -54.02 -37.65
N LYS A 1158 0.31 -54.59 -38.18
CA LYS A 1158 0.43 -56.05 -38.38
C LYS A 1158 0.37 -56.83 -37.07
N LEU A 1159 0.98 -56.31 -35.99
CA LEU A 1159 0.88 -56.91 -34.65
C LEU A 1159 -0.56 -56.91 -34.13
N LEU A 1160 -1.27 -55.78 -34.26
CA LEU A 1160 -2.68 -55.67 -33.88
C LEU A 1160 -3.58 -56.67 -34.63
N ILE A 1161 -3.33 -56.89 -35.92
CA ILE A 1161 -4.09 -57.87 -36.72
C ILE A 1161 -3.85 -59.29 -36.19
N LYS A 1162 -2.58 -59.70 -36.05
CA LYS A 1162 -2.22 -61.01 -35.51
C LYS A 1162 -2.84 -61.26 -34.13
N TRP A 1163 -2.85 -60.22 -33.30
CA TRP A 1163 -3.47 -60.30 -31.98
C TRP A 1163 -4.99 -60.48 -32.06
N LYS A 1164 -5.70 -59.66 -32.86
CA LYS A 1164 -7.16 -59.81 -33.04
C LYS A 1164 -7.54 -61.20 -33.53
N ASP A 1165 -6.73 -61.78 -34.41
CA ASP A 1165 -6.94 -63.14 -34.90
C ASP A 1165 -6.73 -64.19 -33.81
N LYS A 1166 -5.72 -64.02 -32.95
CA LYS A 1166 -5.47 -64.88 -31.78
C LYS A 1166 -6.60 -64.78 -30.75
N GLN A 1167 -7.01 -63.57 -30.37
CA GLN A 1167 -8.10 -63.36 -29.41
C GLN A 1167 -9.41 -63.96 -29.94
N ARG A 1168 -9.73 -63.75 -31.22
CA ARG A 1168 -10.89 -64.38 -31.86
C ARG A 1168 -10.81 -65.91 -31.85
N ALA A 1169 -9.61 -66.49 -31.94
CA ALA A 1169 -9.42 -67.93 -31.84
C ALA A 1169 -9.65 -68.43 -30.40
N GLU A 1170 -9.12 -67.72 -29.40
CA GLU A 1170 -9.31 -68.01 -27.97
C GLU A 1170 -10.77 -67.84 -27.54
N GLU A 1171 -11.43 -66.73 -27.91
CA GLU A 1171 -12.87 -66.50 -27.65
C GLU A 1171 -13.73 -67.57 -28.32
N LYS A 1172 -13.37 -67.98 -29.54
CA LYS A 1172 -14.07 -69.06 -30.24
C LYS A 1172 -13.86 -70.41 -29.54
N GLU A 1173 -12.68 -70.68 -29.02
CA GLU A 1173 -12.38 -71.90 -28.26
C GLU A 1173 -13.11 -71.92 -26.92
N ALA A 1174 -13.08 -70.82 -26.17
CA ALA A 1174 -13.83 -70.64 -24.94
C ALA A 1174 -15.35 -70.77 -25.18
N PHE A 1175 -15.88 -70.21 -26.27
CA PHE A 1175 -17.28 -70.35 -26.64
C PHE A 1175 -17.65 -71.81 -26.96
N LEU A 1176 -16.77 -72.56 -27.63
CA LEU A 1176 -16.97 -73.99 -27.90
C LEU A 1176 -16.92 -74.87 -26.65
N GLU A 1177 -16.36 -74.36 -25.55
CA GLU A 1177 -16.29 -75.03 -24.24
C GLU A 1177 -17.28 -74.45 -23.21
N GLY A 1178 -18.04 -73.44 -23.62
CA GLY A 1178 -19.05 -72.75 -22.83
C GLY A 1178 -20.27 -73.62 -22.49
N PRO A 1179 -21.08 -73.18 -21.50
CA PRO A 1179 -22.24 -73.92 -21.01
C PRO A 1179 -23.28 -74.18 -22.12
N GLU A 1180 -23.49 -73.24 -23.03
CA GLU A 1180 -24.48 -73.35 -24.11
C GLU A 1180 -24.13 -74.45 -25.11
N VAL A 1181 -22.82 -74.63 -25.38
CA VAL A 1181 -22.34 -75.68 -26.29
C VAL A 1181 -22.30 -77.05 -25.58
N LYS A 1182 -22.08 -77.09 -24.26
CA LYS A 1182 -22.21 -78.33 -23.46
C LYS A 1182 -23.65 -78.82 -23.43
N GLU A 1183 -24.62 -77.92 -23.23
CA GLU A 1183 -26.05 -78.23 -23.30
C GLU A 1183 -26.47 -78.67 -24.71
N LEU A 1184 -25.91 -78.05 -25.76
CA LEU A 1184 -26.12 -78.49 -27.13
C LEU A 1184 -25.63 -79.92 -27.37
N LEU A 1185 -24.44 -80.26 -26.84
CA LEU A 1185 -23.91 -81.62 -26.93
C LEU A 1185 -24.83 -82.62 -26.21
N GLU A 1186 -25.30 -82.29 -25.00
CA GLU A 1186 -26.25 -83.11 -24.25
C GLU A 1186 -27.57 -83.32 -25.01
N PHE A 1187 -28.11 -82.27 -25.62
CA PHE A 1187 -29.28 -82.33 -26.50
C PHE A 1187 -29.05 -83.18 -27.76
N CYS A 1188 -27.79 -83.30 -28.18
CA CYS A 1188 -27.35 -84.05 -29.35
C CYS A 1188 -26.96 -85.52 -29.04
N LYS A 1189 -27.33 -86.06 -27.87
CA LYS A 1189 -27.15 -87.50 -27.57
C LYS A 1189 -27.95 -88.41 -28.49
N GLU A 1190 -29.13 -87.97 -28.89
CA GLU A 1190 -29.91 -88.60 -29.97
C GLU A 1190 -29.62 -87.90 -31.31
N PRO A 1191 -29.76 -88.58 -32.46
CA PRO A 1191 -29.52 -87.95 -33.75
C PRO A 1191 -30.53 -86.81 -34.00
N LYS A 1192 -30.05 -85.56 -34.01
CA LYS A 1192 -30.86 -84.36 -34.28
C LYS A 1192 -30.49 -83.75 -35.62
N SER A 1193 -31.46 -83.13 -36.31
CA SER A 1193 -31.16 -82.45 -37.57
C SER A 1193 -30.47 -81.11 -37.32
N TYR A 1194 -29.79 -80.58 -38.34
CA TYR A 1194 -29.14 -79.26 -38.21
C TYR A 1194 -30.14 -78.14 -37.92
N SER A 1195 -31.40 -78.28 -38.37
CA SER A 1195 -32.46 -77.32 -38.08
C SER A 1195 -32.82 -77.33 -36.60
N ASP A 1196 -32.90 -78.51 -35.99
CA ASP A 1196 -33.25 -78.67 -34.58
C ASP A 1196 -32.14 -78.15 -33.67
N LEU A 1197 -30.87 -78.45 -34.01
CA LEU A 1197 -29.71 -77.92 -33.30
C LEU A 1197 -29.59 -76.40 -33.41
N HIS A 1198 -29.96 -75.83 -34.55
CA HIS A 1198 -29.97 -74.38 -34.75
C HIS A 1198 -31.09 -73.70 -33.96
N ALA A 1199 -32.30 -74.27 -33.96
CA ALA A 1199 -33.42 -73.79 -33.16
C ALA A 1199 -33.10 -73.80 -31.67
N PHE A 1200 -32.56 -74.92 -31.16
CA PHE A 1200 -32.14 -75.08 -29.77
C PHE A 1200 -31.09 -74.05 -29.34
N MET A 1201 -30.16 -73.70 -30.24
CA MET A 1201 -29.17 -72.67 -29.98
C MET A 1201 -29.74 -71.27 -30.05
N CYS A 1202 -30.69 -70.99 -30.94
CA CYS A 1202 -31.35 -69.68 -31.03
C CYS A 1202 -32.15 -69.35 -29.76
N GLU A 1203 -32.72 -70.34 -29.08
CA GLU A 1203 -33.40 -70.14 -27.79
C GLU A 1203 -32.45 -69.64 -26.68
N ARG A 1204 -31.17 -69.98 -26.76
CA ARG A 1204 -30.14 -69.60 -25.77
C ARG A 1204 -29.34 -68.38 -26.20
N LYS A 1205 -29.05 -68.29 -27.49
CA LYS A 1205 -28.26 -67.23 -28.10
C LYS A 1205 -28.65 -67.06 -29.56
N GLU A 1206 -29.17 -65.89 -29.89
CA GLU A 1206 -29.63 -65.57 -31.23
C GLU A 1206 -28.44 -65.58 -32.22
N VAL A 1207 -28.40 -66.59 -33.10
CA VAL A 1207 -27.28 -66.82 -34.03
C VAL A 1207 -27.84 -67.24 -35.39
N SER A 1208 -27.32 -66.70 -36.49
CA SER A 1208 -27.77 -67.12 -37.83
C SER A 1208 -27.33 -68.55 -38.18
N TYR A 1209 -28.12 -69.26 -39.01
CA TYR A 1209 -27.86 -70.65 -39.39
C TYR A 1209 -26.46 -70.85 -40.03
N SER A 1210 -26.04 -69.92 -40.88
CA SER A 1210 -24.70 -69.91 -41.52
C SER A 1210 -23.58 -69.77 -40.48
N TYR A 1211 -23.75 -68.86 -39.52
CA TYR A 1211 -22.79 -68.60 -38.45
C TYR A 1211 -22.71 -69.78 -37.48
N PHE A 1212 -23.85 -70.33 -37.07
CA PHE A 1212 -23.96 -71.52 -36.23
C PHE A 1212 -23.22 -72.72 -36.84
N ARG A 1213 -23.47 -73.01 -38.12
CA ARG A 1213 -22.81 -74.12 -38.81
C ARG A 1213 -21.28 -73.94 -38.92
N LYS A 1214 -20.83 -72.71 -39.19
CA LYS A 1214 -19.40 -72.40 -39.39
C LYS A 1214 -18.61 -72.35 -38.08
N LEU A 1215 -19.21 -71.87 -37.00
CA LEU A 1215 -18.51 -71.59 -35.74
C LEU A 1215 -18.77 -72.60 -34.63
N VAL A 1216 -19.84 -73.39 -34.70
CA VAL A 1216 -20.19 -74.40 -33.70
C VAL A 1216 -20.10 -75.81 -34.28
N ILE A 1217 -20.93 -76.15 -35.27
CA ILE A 1217 -21.04 -77.53 -35.79
C ILE A 1217 -19.75 -78.01 -36.45
N ARG A 1218 -19.20 -77.26 -37.43
CA ARG A 1218 -17.96 -77.67 -38.13
C ARG A 1218 -16.76 -77.85 -37.17
N PRO A 1219 -16.50 -76.92 -36.22
CA PRO A 1219 -15.44 -77.13 -35.23
C PRO A 1219 -15.68 -78.32 -34.30
N LEU A 1220 -16.90 -78.56 -33.83
CA LEU A 1220 -17.21 -79.72 -32.97
C LEU A 1220 -17.03 -81.05 -33.70
N MET A 1221 -17.42 -81.13 -34.98
CA MET A 1221 -17.14 -82.32 -35.80
C MET A 1221 -15.64 -82.50 -36.06
N LYS A 1222 -14.89 -81.42 -36.32
CA LYS A 1222 -13.43 -81.49 -36.48
C LYS A 1222 -12.71 -81.93 -35.19
N LYS A 1223 -13.24 -81.53 -34.02
CA LYS A 1223 -12.77 -81.98 -32.69
C LYS A 1223 -13.30 -83.39 -32.32
N GLY A 1224 -14.07 -84.05 -33.20
CA GLY A 1224 -14.60 -85.40 -32.98
C GLY A 1224 -15.73 -85.50 -31.94
N LYS A 1225 -16.27 -84.37 -31.47
CA LYS A 1225 -17.35 -84.31 -30.46
C LYS A 1225 -18.76 -84.50 -31.05
N LEU A 1226 -18.87 -84.44 -32.37
CA LEU A 1226 -20.11 -84.70 -33.12
C LEU A 1226 -19.77 -85.52 -34.37
N LYS A 1227 -20.64 -86.45 -34.74
CA LYS A 1227 -20.54 -87.27 -35.95
C LYS A 1227 -21.86 -87.27 -36.71
N PHE A 1228 -21.78 -87.51 -38.01
CA PHE A 1228 -22.98 -87.77 -38.80
C PHE A 1228 -23.52 -89.14 -38.46
N THR A 1229 -24.78 -89.19 -38.05
CA THR A 1229 -25.54 -90.39 -37.72
C THR A 1229 -26.83 -90.35 -38.50
N ILE A 1230 -27.35 -91.50 -38.92
CA ILE A 1230 -28.64 -91.61 -39.61
C ILE A 1230 -29.54 -92.42 -38.68
N PRO A 1231 -30.60 -91.84 -38.09
CA PRO A 1231 -31.53 -92.58 -37.24
C PRO A 1231 -32.26 -93.69 -38.01
N GLU A 1232 -32.78 -94.71 -37.32
CA GLU A 1232 -33.40 -95.89 -37.96
C GLU A 1232 -34.79 -95.60 -38.56
N ASP A 1233 -35.55 -94.64 -37.99
CA ASP A 1233 -36.86 -94.19 -38.46
C ASP A 1233 -36.79 -92.77 -39.07
N VAL A 1234 -36.59 -92.65 -40.40
CA VAL A 1234 -36.49 -91.33 -41.06
C VAL A 1234 -37.45 -91.20 -42.24
N MET A 1235 -38.34 -90.21 -42.17
CA MET A 1235 -39.24 -89.80 -43.26
C MET A 1235 -38.51 -89.18 -44.47
N ASN A 1236 -37.26 -88.70 -44.32
CA ASN A 1236 -36.50 -88.06 -45.40
C ASN A 1236 -34.98 -88.33 -45.31
N ARG A 1237 -34.46 -89.22 -46.16
CA ARG A 1237 -33.05 -89.66 -46.19
C ARG A 1237 -32.04 -88.58 -46.62
N HIS A 1238 -32.48 -87.40 -47.06
CA HIS A 1238 -31.59 -86.31 -47.48
C HIS A 1238 -31.29 -85.29 -46.36
N GLN A 1239 -31.98 -85.40 -45.23
CA GLN A 1239 -31.73 -84.53 -44.07
C GLN A 1239 -30.54 -85.06 -43.26
N ARG A 1240 -29.58 -84.17 -42.97
CA ARG A 1240 -28.36 -84.55 -42.23
C ARG A 1240 -28.61 -84.48 -40.74
N TYR A 1241 -28.48 -85.62 -40.07
CA TYR A 1241 -28.55 -85.74 -38.62
C TYR A 1241 -27.14 -85.85 -38.03
N THR A 1242 -26.98 -85.32 -36.83
CA THR A 1242 -25.73 -85.40 -36.05
C THR A 1242 -26.05 -85.85 -34.64
N SER A 1243 -25.14 -86.64 -34.08
CA SER A 1243 -25.09 -87.01 -32.66
C SER A 1243 -23.67 -86.84 -32.12
N ILE A 1244 -23.52 -86.85 -30.80
CA ILE A 1244 -22.22 -87.20 -30.17
C ILE A 1244 -21.77 -88.57 -30.68
#